data_AF-A0AAV5G090-F1
#
_entry.id   AF-A0AAV5G090-F1
#
_cell.length_a   1.000
_cell.length_b   1.000
_cell.length_c   1.000
_cell.angle_alpha   90.00
_cell.angle_beta   90.00
_cell.angle_gamma   90.00
#
_symmetry.space_group_name_H-M   'P 1'
#
loop_
_entity.id
_entity.type
_entity.pdbx_description
1 polymer ?
#
loop_
_entity_poly.entity_id
_entity_poly.type
_entity_poly.pdbx_seq_one_letter_code
_entity_poly.pdbx_strand_id
1 'polypeptide(L)'
;MIHMSTTHGHAVAAVVLAVAGLVLVALTPLAAGIPWAAPCDGNTTGNYTSNSVYAANLRAVAAALLTNVSATPALFATAASGASPNKVYALGQCRGDQDATACRDCIAAAFGNAPRLCPEKKAAAVFYDVCQIGFSDRDFLASTVNSPDQEVQFINAQNVSADIAARFNATAYQLFHAMADYVASSSTISSSPKRFVTAAVGFDDATYPKIYGVASCTPDLTSGQCRGCLAEAIDEYSQEFPHNAKGARITGMRCALRYEVYPFYNGTSMLQLPGTQAGVFDFFTTLVFSSFGLSVEKNNSKGELNVFAGKKSETGKILAIVLPTVIAVVAIIAMLLCFWRRTKSKRSPSSASHMEEIESIESLLIDLSTLRLATDNFSKKNKLGEGGFGEVYKGALPNSQQIAVKRLSQNSRQGIGELKNELALIAKLQHKNLVRLVGVCLQEEEKLLVYEYMPNTSLDTFLFDTNKRKQLDWSKRFNIIKGIARGLQYLHEDSQLKIIHRDLKASNVLLDADMNPKISDFGLARLFGGDQSQDTTNRVVGTYGYMAPEYALRGQYSLKSDIYSFGVLILEILTGMRNSDTYNSDQPVDLPSLIWEHWTMKAVMEMIDPYLRNDYSSQEDIFRCVHIGLSCVQEDPVDRPNISVISVMLDSSTIPSQDPARPAFYVEMSGNFGSGLYSESCPRVEPTTASMVMSPNELSITDPEPR
;
A
#
# COMPACT_ATOMS: atom_id res chain seq x y z
N MET A 1 46.83 13.43 -55.05
CA MET A 1 46.63 12.58 -53.87
C MET A 1 46.70 13.40 -52.56
N ILE A 2 46.06 14.58 -52.52
CA ILE A 2 45.92 15.42 -51.32
C ILE A 2 44.58 16.16 -51.47
N HIS A 3 43.46 15.49 -51.21
CA HIS A 3 42.18 16.18 -50.95
C HIS A 3 41.10 15.32 -50.27
N MET A 4 41.38 14.06 -49.93
CA MET A 4 40.41 13.18 -49.23
C MET A 4 40.70 12.97 -47.75
N SER A 5 41.50 13.84 -47.10
CA SER A 5 41.87 13.65 -45.69
C SER A 5 41.13 14.56 -44.68
N THR A 6 40.34 15.53 -45.15
CA THR A 6 39.67 16.50 -44.25
C THR A 6 38.22 16.13 -43.93
N THR A 7 37.50 15.41 -44.78
CA THR A 7 36.09 15.05 -44.54
C THR A 7 35.91 13.90 -43.55
N HIS A 8 36.89 12.99 -43.42
CA HIS A 8 36.83 11.91 -42.42
C HIS A 8 37.08 12.39 -40.99
N GLY A 9 37.84 13.47 -40.78
CA GLY A 9 38.10 14.01 -39.44
C GLY A 9 36.85 14.60 -38.79
N HIS A 10 35.99 15.27 -39.57
CA HIS A 10 34.76 15.88 -39.06
C HIS A 10 33.66 14.86 -38.77
N ALA A 11 33.55 13.79 -39.57
CA ALA A 11 32.60 12.71 -39.32
C ALA A 11 32.98 11.89 -38.07
N VAL A 12 34.28 11.62 -37.87
CA VAL A 12 34.76 10.92 -36.67
C VAL A 12 34.61 11.80 -35.43
N ALA A 13 34.86 13.10 -35.52
CA ALA A 13 34.63 14.02 -34.40
C ALA A 13 33.14 14.14 -34.01
N ALA A 14 32.23 14.14 -35.00
CA ALA A 14 30.79 14.16 -34.75
C ALA A 14 30.28 12.86 -34.13
N VAL A 15 30.81 11.71 -34.55
CA VAL A 15 30.49 10.40 -33.95
C VAL A 15 31.07 10.29 -32.55
N VAL A 16 32.28 10.78 -32.29
CA VAL A 16 32.87 10.79 -30.95
C VAL A 16 32.11 11.72 -30.01
N LEU A 17 31.62 12.87 -30.48
CA LEU A 17 30.76 13.77 -29.69
C LEU A 17 29.35 13.19 -29.46
N ALA A 18 28.78 12.48 -30.44
CA ALA A 18 27.49 11.80 -30.29
C ALA A 18 27.58 10.59 -29.35
N VAL A 19 28.67 9.82 -29.41
CA VAL A 19 28.95 8.71 -28.50
C VAL A 19 29.30 9.23 -27.11
N ALA A 20 30.04 10.35 -26.98
CA ALA A 20 30.25 10.99 -25.69
C ALA A 20 28.94 11.54 -25.09
N GLY A 21 28.04 12.09 -25.91
CA GLY A 21 26.70 12.49 -25.51
C GLY A 21 25.82 11.32 -25.08
N LEU A 22 25.88 10.19 -25.78
CA LEU A 22 25.17 8.96 -25.43
C LEU A 22 25.75 8.26 -24.19
N VAL A 23 27.07 8.33 -23.97
CA VAL A 23 27.72 7.84 -22.74
C VAL A 23 27.41 8.74 -21.54
N LEU A 24 27.21 10.05 -21.75
CA LEU A 24 26.74 10.97 -20.71
C LEU A 24 25.25 10.79 -20.37
N VAL A 25 24.42 10.31 -21.31
CA VAL A 25 23.01 9.94 -21.05
C VAL A 25 22.90 8.55 -20.42
N ALA A 26 23.81 7.62 -20.73
CA ALA A 26 23.90 6.30 -20.08
C ALA A 26 24.50 6.33 -18.66
N LEU A 27 24.93 7.50 -18.18
CA LEU A 27 25.37 7.74 -16.81
C LEU A 27 24.27 8.40 -15.95
N THR A 28 23.01 8.40 -16.40
CA THR A 28 21.91 8.66 -15.48
C THR A 28 21.85 7.53 -14.46
N PRO A 29 21.88 7.82 -13.16
CA PRO A 29 21.92 6.79 -12.14
C PRO A 29 20.70 5.90 -12.19
N LEU A 30 20.87 4.64 -11.76
CA LEU A 30 19.76 3.76 -11.41
C LEU A 30 18.70 4.56 -10.66
N ALA A 31 17.48 4.56 -11.20
CA ALA A 31 16.36 5.30 -10.67
C ALA A 31 16.25 5.07 -9.16
N ALA A 32 16.54 6.11 -8.39
CA ALA A 32 16.13 6.14 -7.00
C ALA A 32 14.62 5.85 -6.99
N GLY A 33 14.15 4.97 -6.08
CA GLY A 33 12.75 4.55 -6.02
C GLY A 33 11.74 5.70 -5.88
N ILE A 34 10.45 5.45 -5.66
CA ILE A 34 9.48 6.56 -5.60
C ILE A 34 9.79 7.50 -4.41
N PRO A 35 9.96 8.82 -4.62
CA PRO A 35 10.21 9.76 -3.54
C PRO A 35 8.95 10.03 -2.70
N TRP A 36 9.15 10.19 -1.40
CA TRP A 36 8.16 10.68 -0.45
C TRP A 36 8.58 12.06 0.06
N ALA A 37 7.63 12.93 0.36
CA ALA A 37 7.92 14.22 1.00
C ALA A 37 7.17 14.32 2.33
N ALA A 38 7.84 14.85 3.35
CA ALA A 38 7.13 15.31 4.54
C ALA A 38 6.21 16.50 4.16
N PRO A 39 5.17 16.80 4.96
CA PRO A 39 4.30 17.94 4.69
C PRO A 39 5.10 19.22 4.48
N CYS A 40 4.99 19.82 3.30
CA CYS A 40 5.66 21.09 2.95
C CYS A 40 5.07 22.32 3.70
N ASP A 41 4.13 22.07 4.62
CA ASP A 41 3.28 23.02 5.31
C ASP A 41 3.53 23.01 6.82
N GLY A 42 4.78 23.25 7.22
CA GLY A 42 4.99 23.98 8.46
C GLY A 42 4.45 25.40 8.21
N ASN A 43 3.35 25.78 8.85
CA ASN A 43 2.60 27.06 8.76
C ASN A 43 3.42 28.34 9.07
N THR A 44 4.76 28.26 8.94
CA THR A 44 5.75 29.13 9.52
C THR A 44 6.96 29.37 8.60
N THR A 45 7.07 28.68 7.45
CA THR A 45 8.12 28.91 6.44
C THR A 45 7.53 29.62 5.22
N GLY A 46 8.27 30.59 4.67
CA GLY A 46 7.80 31.40 3.55
C GLY A 46 8.00 30.72 2.20
N ASN A 47 7.51 31.35 1.14
CA ASN A 47 7.82 30.94 -0.24
C ASN A 47 9.07 31.68 -0.75
N TYR A 48 9.73 31.13 -1.77
CA TYR A 48 10.81 31.77 -2.51
C TYR A 48 10.52 31.73 -4.01
N THR A 49 11.03 32.70 -4.77
CA THR A 49 10.91 32.71 -6.24
C THR A 49 12.17 32.11 -6.89
N SER A 50 12.05 31.51 -8.07
CA SER A 50 13.15 30.77 -8.73
C SER A 50 14.43 31.59 -9.00
N ASN A 51 14.30 32.93 -9.04
CA ASN A 51 15.40 33.89 -9.26
C ASN A 51 15.81 34.65 -7.98
N SER A 52 15.30 34.24 -6.82
CA SER A 52 15.65 34.87 -5.53
C SER A 52 17.06 34.52 -5.07
N VAL A 53 17.60 35.34 -4.14
CA VAL A 53 18.85 35.04 -3.42
C VAL A 53 18.76 33.70 -2.67
N TYR A 54 17.59 33.39 -2.11
CA TYR A 54 17.34 32.09 -1.49
C TYR A 54 17.49 30.93 -2.48
N ALA A 55 16.93 31.04 -3.69
CA ALA A 55 17.10 30.01 -4.73
C ALA A 55 18.56 29.82 -5.14
N ALA A 56 19.35 30.89 -5.20
CA ALA A 56 20.79 30.80 -5.46
C ALA A 56 21.53 30.07 -4.33
N ASN A 57 21.21 30.40 -3.07
CA ASN A 57 21.79 29.73 -1.90
C ASN A 57 21.38 28.26 -1.81
N LEU A 58 20.14 27.92 -2.21
CA LEU A 58 19.64 26.54 -2.27
C LEU A 58 20.43 25.71 -3.30
N ARG A 59 20.70 26.26 -4.49
CA ARG A 59 21.55 25.60 -5.50
C ARG A 59 22.98 25.40 -4.98
N ALA A 60 23.52 26.36 -4.24
CA ALA A 60 24.85 26.27 -3.65
C ALA A 60 24.96 25.14 -2.60
N VAL A 61 23.98 25.02 -1.68
CA VAL A 61 23.98 23.92 -0.70
C VAL A 61 23.74 22.56 -1.36
N ALA A 62 22.90 22.48 -2.40
CA ALA A 62 22.68 21.24 -3.14
C ALA A 62 23.99 20.76 -3.79
N ALA A 63 24.72 21.65 -4.47
CA ALA A 63 26.01 21.32 -5.08
C ALA A 63 27.06 20.87 -4.04
N ALA A 64 27.10 21.53 -2.88
CA ALA A 64 28.00 21.16 -1.79
C ALA A 64 27.67 19.77 -1.23
N LEU A 65 26.39 19.46 -1.00
CA LEU A 65 25.96 18.16 -0.49
C LEU A 65 26.29 17.01 -1.44
N LEU A 66 26.07 17.19 -2.75
CA LEU A 66 26.38 16.16 -3.74
C LEU A 66 27.85 15.72 -3.70
N THR A 67 28.75 16.65 -3.44
CA THR A 67 30.19 16.37 -3.36
C THR A 67 30.56 15.77 -2.01
N ASN A 68 30.03 16.35 -0.93
CA ASN A 68 30.45 16.00 0.44
C ASN A 68 29.87 14.68 0.93
N VAL A 69 28.65 14.32 0.53
CA VAL A 69 27.99 13.08 0.95
C VAL A 69 28.78 11.86 0.47
N SER A 70 29.24 11.85 -0.79
CA SER A 70 30.07 10.77 -1.34
C SER A 70 31.52 10.78 -0.89
N ALA A 71 32.01 11.89 -0.33
CA ALA A 71 33.39 12.03 0.11
C ALA A 71 33.68 11.39 1.48
N THR A 72 32.63 11.04 2.24
CA THR A 72 32.78 10.46 3.58
C THR A 72 32.27 9.03 3.61
N PRO A 73 32.94 8.11 4.35
CA PRO A 73 32.42 6.77 4.60
C PRO A 73 31.07 6.77 5.33
N ALA A 74 30.66 7.90 5.90
CA ALA A 74 29.41 8.08 6.63
C ALA A 74 28.18 8.26 5.71
N LEU A 75 28.39 8.54 4.42
CA LEU A 75 27.32 8.83 3.44
C LEU A 75 26.35 9.91 3.94
N PHE A 76 26.91 10.93 4.56
CA PHE A 76 26.20 12.01 5.22
C PHE A 76 26.95 13.32 5.03
N ALA A 77 26.22 14.40 4.82
CA ALA A 77 26.76 15.74 4.89
C ALA A 77 25.70 16.76 5.28
N THR A 78 26.17 17.88 5.83
CA THR A 78 25.39 19.09 6.02
C THR A 78 26.01 20.23 5.23
N ALA A 79 25.20 21.22 4.88
CA ALA A 79 25.64 22.43 4.23
C ALA A 79 24.79 23.62 4.69
N ALA A 80 25.41 24.80 4.71
CA ALA A 80 24.70 26.05 4.92
C ALA A 80 25.25 27.12 3.98
N SER A 81 24.37 27.95 3.41
CA SER A 81 24.76 29.03 2.51
C SER A 81 23.90 30.27 2.71
N GLY A 82 24.51 31.44 2.52
CA GLY A 82 23.86 32.75 2.64
C GLY A 82 23.74 33.30 4.06
N ALA A 83 23.04 34.42 4.17
CA ALA A 83 22.76 35.14 5.42
C ALA A 83 21.25 35.40 5.55
N SER A 84 20.78 35.62 6.78
CA SER A 84 19.38 35.95 7.05
C SER A 84 18.94 37.18 6.24
N PRO A 85 17.75 37.17 5.59
CA PRO A 85 16.66 36.18 5.64
C PRO A 85 16.70 35.11 4.54
N ASN A 86 17.81 35.00 3.79
CA ASN A 86 17.97 34.07 2.66
C ASN A 86 18.93 32.92 2.96
N LYS A 87 19.25 32.68 4.24
CA LYS A 87 20.11 31.59 4.65
C LYS A 87 19.40 30.26 4.39
N VAL A 88 20.14 29.27 3.91
CA VAL A 88 19.65 27.90 3.68
C VAL A 88 20.50 26.97 4.52
N TYR A 89 19.83 26.11 5.28
CA TYR A 89 20.41 24.95 5.94
C TYR A 89 19.98 23.72 5.17
N ALA A 90 20.88 22.76 4.97
CA ALA A 90 20.56 21.52 4.27
C ALA A 90 21.32 20.33 4.84
N LEU A 91 20.71 19.15 4.71
CA LEU A 91 21.20 17.86 5.16
C LEU A 91 20.92 16.84 4.06
N GLY A 92 21.88 15.94 3.82
CA GLY A 92 21.72 14.76 2.99
C GLY A 92 22.28 13.53 3.69
N GLN A 93 21.54 12.43 3.68
CA GLN A 93 21.97 11.16 4.26
C GLN A 93 21.52 9.99 3.38
N CYS A 94 22.40 9.02 3.17
CA CYS A 94 22.03 7.73 2.58
C CYS A 94 22.03 6.61 3.60
N ARG A 95 21.32 5.54 3.26
CA ARG A 95 21.28 4.32 4.04
C ARG A 95 22.67 3.69 4.11
N GLY A 96 22.98 3.08 5.26
CA GLY A 96 24.36 2.66 5.54
C GLY A 96 24.88 1.51 4.66
N ASP A 97 23.99 0.81 3.96
CA ASP A 97 24.30 -0.29 3.03
C ASP A 97 24.53 0.19 1.58
N GLN A 98 24.44 1.48 1.30
CA GLN A 98 24.69 2.04 -0.04
C GLN A 98 26.18 2.28 -0.28
N ASP A 99 26.56 2.36 -1.57
CA ASP A 99 27.85 2.87 -2.00
C ASP A 99 27.83 4.38 -2.24
N ALA A 100 29.01 4.99 -2.35
CA ALA A 100 29.16 6.44 -2.49
C ALA A 100 28.57 7.00 -3.79
N THR A 101 28.60 6.23 -4.88
CA THR A 101 28.08 6.64 -6.19
C THR A 101 26.56 6.66 -6.17
N ALA A 102 25.95 5.54 -5.78
CA ALA A 102 24.51 5.39 -5.62
C ALA A 102 23.93 6.43 -4.65
N CYS A 103 24.69 6.74 -3.59
CA CYS A 103 24.31 7.75 -2.64
C CYS A 103 24.29 9.17 -3.23
N ARG A 104 25.38 9.61 -3.89
CA ARG A 104 25.43 10.92 -4.57
C ARG A 104 24.28 11.08 -5.56
N ASP A 105 24.04 10.02 -6.31
CA ASP A 105 23.03 9.95 -7.34
C ASP A 105 21.60 10.05 -6.79
N CYS A 106 21.31 9.35 -5.69
CA CYS A 106 20.04 9.45 -5.00
C CYS A 106 19.80 10.86 -4.42
N ILE A 107 20.83 11.47 -3.83
CA ILE A 107 20.75 12.85 -3.32
C ILE A 107 20.49 13.84 -4.48
N ALA A 108 21.09 13.63 -5.66
CA ALA A 108 20.84 14.45 -6.85
C ALA A 108 19.38 14.35 -7.32
N ALA A 109 18.87 13.12 -7.42
CA ALA A 109 17.48 12.86 -7.76
C ALA A 109 16.52 13.50 -6.74
N ALA A 110 16.85 13.42 -5.44
CA ALA A 110 16.04 14.02 -4.38
C ALA A 110 15.96 15.55 -4.48
N PHE A 111 17.09 16.23 -4.72
CA PHE A 111 17.08 17.68 -4.94
C PHE A 111 16.38 18.07 -6.24
N GLY A 112 16.50 17.26 -7.30
CA GLY A 112 15.78 17.46 -8.57
C GLY A 112 14.26 17.34 -8.41
N ASN A 113 13.78 16.46 -7.53
CA ASN A 113 12.36 16.24 -7.28
C ASN A 113 11.77 17.17 -6.22
N ALA A 114 12.58 17.79 -5.35
CA ALA A 114 12.08 18.68 -4.30
C ALA A 114 11.19 19.84 -4.82
N PRO A 115 11.51 20.55 -5.92
CA PRO A 115 10.62 21.58 -6.47
C PRO A 115 9.27 21.06 -6.98
N ARG A 116 9.19 19.78 -7.36
CA ARG A 116 7.93 19.14 -7.77
C ARG A 116 7.08 18.73 -6.58
N LEU A 117 7.72 18.29 -5.50
CA LEU A 117 7.07 17.81 -4.27
C LEU A 117 6.65 18.96 -3.35
N CYS A 118 7.51 19.97 -3.20
CA CYS A 118 7.29 21.18 -2.43
C CYS A 118 7.58 22.44 -3.28
N PRO A 119 6.65 22.82 -4.19
CA PRO A 119 6.87 23.95 -5.10
C PRO A 119 7.12 25.27 -4.36
N GLU A 120 8.28 25.88 -4.61
CA GLU A 120 8.65 27.22 -4.13
C GLU A 120 8.65 27.40 -2.60
N LYS A 121 8.70 26.31 -1.84
CA LYS A 121 8.74 26.36 -0.36
C LYS A 121 10.15 26.53 0.16
N LYS A 122 10.35 27.42 1.14
CA LYS A 122 11.66 27.59 1.82
C LYS A 122 12.04 26.44 2.75
N ALA A 123 11.21 25.41 2.88
CA ALA A 123 11.56 24.18 3.57
C ALA A 123 10.96 22.96 2.88
N ALA A 124 11.72 21.87 2.84
CA ALA A 124 11.26 20.58 2.35
C ALA A 124 12.11 19.46 2.95
N ALA A 125 11.50 18.29 3.18
CA ALA A 125 12.20 17.04 3.45
C ALA A 125 11.71 15.98 2.46
N VAL A 126 12.62 15.36 1.72
CA VAL A 126 12.35 14.38 0.67
C VAL A 126 13.10 13.09 1.00
N PHE A 127 12.41 11.96 0.88
CA PHE A 127 12.86 10.65 1.30
C PHE A 127 12.73 9.66 0.14
N TYR A 128 13.72 8.78 0.03
CA TYR A 128 13.71 7.58 -0.78
C TYR A 128 13.99 6.40 0.14
N ASP A 129 13.83 5.17 -0.37
CA ASP A 129 14.14 3.98 0.44
C ASP A 129 15.62 3.94 0.87
N VAL A 130 16.49 4.54 0.05
CA VAL A 130 17.96 4.47 0.17
C VAL A 130 18.63 5.80 0.53
N CYS A 131 17.93 6.94 0.45
CA CYS A 131 18.48 8.25 0.86
C CYS A 131 17.41 9.26 1.27
N GLN A 132 17.83 10.36 1.89
CA GLN A 132 16.96 11.45 2.31
C GLN A 132 17.68 12.80 2.24
N ILE A 133 16.94 13.86 1.93
CA ILE A 133 17.39 15.25 1.99
C ILE A 133 16.42 16.11 2.78
N GLY A 134 16.95 17.15 3.41
CA GLY A 134 16.16 18.22 4.01
C GLY A 134 16.82 19.55 3.73
N PHE A 135 16.02 20.59 3.49
CA PHE A 135 16.48 21.98 3.51
C PHE A 135 15.46 22.89 4.17
N SER A 136 15.94 23.99 4.75
CA SER A 136 15.08 24.99 5.39
C SER A 136 15.79 26.36 5.47
N ASP A 137 15.00 27.44 5.56
CA ASP A 137 15.50 28.75 6.00
C ASP A 137 15.70 28.84 7.52
N ARG A 138 15.27 27.80 8.26
CA ARG A 138 15.49 27.62 9.70
C ARG A 138 16.60 26.60 9.96
N ASP A 139 17.32 26.81 11.06
CA ASP A 139 18.40 25.91 11.46
C ASP A 139 17.85 24.62 12.10
N PHE A 140 17.38 23.69 11.28
CA PHE A 140 16.91 22.38 11.73
C PHE A 140 18.07 21.42 12.08
N LEU A 141 19.30 21.76 11.68
CA LEU A 141 20.49 20.96 11.98
C LEU A 141 20.83 20.97 13.47
N ALA A 142 20.42 22.01 14.18
CA ALA A 142 20.55 22.12 15.63
C ALA A 142 19.61 21.17 16.41
N SER A 143 18.58 20.61 15.76
CA SER A 143 17.67 19.66 16.41
C SER A 143 18.35 18.31 16.67
N THR A 144 18.05 17.71 17.81
CA THR A 144 18.50 16.35 18.17
C THR A 144 17.45 15.29 17.88
N VAL A 145 16.25 15.68 17.47
CA VAL A 145 15.08 14.83 17.26
C VAL A 145 14.43 15.14 15.92
N ASN A 146 13.61 14.22 15.42
CA ASN A 146 12.84 14.47 14.21
C ASN A 146 11.78 15.55 14.48
N SER A 147 11.56 16.42 13.49
CA SER A 147 10.44 17.37 13.54
C SER A 147 9.26 16.80 12.73
N PRO A 148 8.00 17.06 13.12
CA PRO A 148 6.83 16.53 12.40
C PRO A 148 6.75 16.95 10.92
N ASP A 149 7.31 18.10 10.55
CA ASP A 149 7.42 18.61 9.18
C ASP A 149 8.65 18.06 8.43
N GLN A 150 9.40 17.16 9.06
CA GLN A 150 10.64 16.57 8.57
C GLN A 150 10.68 15.05 8.76
N GLU A 151 9.50 14.43 8.79
CA GLU A 151 9.33 13.00 8.99
C GLU A 151 8.18 12.45 8.14
N VAL A 152 8.32 11.18 7.73
CA VAL A 152 7.27 10.39 7.08
C VAL A 152 7.10 9.05 7.78
N GLN A 153 5.86 8.56 7.79
CA GLN A 153 5.45 7.35 8.49
C GLN A 153 4.72 6.41 7.54
N PHE A 154 5.10 5.12 7.57
CA PHE A 154 4.50 4.09 6.73
C PHE A 154 4.20 2.84 7.54
N ILE A 155 3.12 2.16 7.18
CA ILE A 155 2.69 0.92 7.80
C ILE A 155 2.40 -0.12 6.72
N ASN A 156 2.78 -1.36 7.00
CA ASN A 156 2.35 -2.50 6.21
C ASN A 156 0.84 -2.71 6.42
N ALA A 157 0.08 -2.73 5.33
CA ALA A 157 -1.38 -2.85 5.39
C ALA A 157 -1.86 -4.21 5.92
N GLN A 158 -0.98 -5.21 5.96
CA GLN A 158 -1.28 -6.52 6.52
C GLN A 158 -0.88 -6.60 7.99
N ASN A 159 -1.72 -7.26 8.77
CA ASN A 159 -1.47 -7.52 10.19
C ASN A 159 -1.08 -8.97 10.44
N VAL A 160 -0.31 -9.21 11.50
CA VAL A 160 -0.15 -10.55 12.06
C VAL A 160 -1.47 -11.01 12.67
N SER A 161 -1.64 -12.33 12.80
CA SER A 161 -2.84 -12.89 13.41
C SER A 161 -2.97 -12.49 14.88
N ALA A 162 -4.20 -12.37 15.37
CA ALA A 162 -4.47 -11.81 16.70
C ALA A 162 -3.87 -12.64 17.85
N ASP A 163 -3.72 -13.95 17.65
CA ASP A 163 -3.17 -14.90 18.63
C ASP A 163 -1.65 -14.74 18.85
N ILE A 164 -0.95 -14.16 17.87
CA ILE A 164 0.49 -13.86 17.96
C ILE A 164 0.78 -12.37 18.14
N ALA A 165 -0.21 -11.48 17.93
CA ALA A 165 -0.03 -10.02 17.91
C ALA A 165 0.72 -9.47 19.13
N ALA A 166 0.33 -9.86 20.35
CA ALA A 166 1.00 -9.38 21.56
C ALA A 166 2.48 -9.80 21.65
N ARG A 167 2.77 -11.06 21.28
CA ARG A 167 4.15 -11.56 21.23
C ARG A 167 4.95 -10.89 20.12
N PHE A 168 4.34 -10.76 18.95
CA PHE A 168 4.96 -10.12 17.78
C PHE A 168 5.34 -8.67 18.08
N ASN A 169 4.43 -7.91 18.67
CA ASN A 169 4.69 -6.54 19.09
C ASN A 169 5.86 -6.49 20.07
N ALA A 170 5.83 -7.31 21.13
CA ALA A 170 6.91 -7.36 22.11
C ALA A 170 8.27 -7.68 21.47
N THR A 171 8.31 -8.61 20.52
CA THR A 171 9.53 -8.96 19.77
C THR A 171 9.97 -7.83 18.83
N ALA A 172 9.06 -7.10 18.18
CA ALA A 172 9.37 -5.94 17.36
C ALA A 172 9.94 -4.78 18.20
N TYR A 173 9.39 -4.51 19.39
CA TYR A 173 9.94 -3.53 20.34
C TYR A 173 11.31 -3.94 20.87
N GLN A 174 11.50 -5.22 21.17
CA GLN A 174 12.81 -5.76 21.54
C GLN A 174 13.83 -5.51 20.42
N LEU A 175 13.46 -5.75 19.17
CA LEU A 175 14.30 -5.47 18.01
C LEU A 175 14.63 -3.98 17.91
N PHE A 176 13.64 -3.08 18.06
CA PHE A 176 13.86 -1.64 18.01
C PHE A 176 14.82 -1.15 19.10
N HIS A 177 14.62 -1.55 20.35
CA HIS A 177 15.50 -1.15 21.44
C HIS A 177 16.93 -1.67 21.24
N ALA A 178 17.08 -2.92 20.81
CA ALA A 178 18.39 -3.50 20.54
C ALA A 178 19.10 -2.78 19.38
N MET A 179 18.38 -2.43 18.32
CA MET A 179 18.92 -1.63 17.22
C MET A 179 19.31 -0.21 17.69
N ALA A 180 18.48 0.43 18.51
CA ALA A 180 18.76 1.76 19.03
C ALA A 180 20.01 1.78 19.92
N ASP A 181 20.17 0.79 20.80
CA ASP A 181 21.37 0.63 21.63
C ASP A 181 22.61 0.34 20.76
N TYR A 182 22.48 -0.50 19.72
CA TYR A 182 23.58 -0.81 18.81
C TYR A 182 24.08 0.42 18.05
N VAL A 183 23.16 1.18 17.44
CA VAL A 183 23.49 2.38 16.66
C VAL A 183 24.10 3.45 17.58
N ALA A 184 23.60 3.61 18.79
CA ALA A 184 24.11 4.59 19.76
C ALA A 184 25.49 4.20 20.34
N SER A 185 25.72 2.90 20.60
CA SER A 185 26.96 2.39 21.20
C SER A 185 28.10 2.19 20.20
N SER A 186 27.83 2.26 18.90
CA SER A 186 28.82 2.22 17.81
C SER A 186 29.77 3.44 17.76
N SER A 187 29.95 4.12 18.89
CA SER A 187 30.75 5.31 19.16
C SER A 187 32.27 5.17 18.97
N THR A 188 32.79 4.00 18.58
CA THR A 188 34.18 3.94 18.12
C THR A 188 34.19 4.26 16.63
N ILE A 189 34.86 5.36 16.29
CA ILE A 189 35.09 5.91 14.94
C ILE A 189 35.58 4.85 13.90
N SER A 190 35.92 3.65 14.36
CA SER A 190 36.37 2.52 13.55
C SER A 190 35.32 1.46 13.17
N SER A 191 34.15 1.37 13.81
CA SER A 191 33.24 0.21 13.61
C SER A 191 31.96 0.49 12.82
N SER A 192 31.40 1.71 12.83
CA SER A 192 30.35 2.11 11.87
C SER A 192 30.20 3.64 11.78
N PRO A 193 30.96 4.33 10.89
CA PRO A 193 30.84 5.77 10.70
C PRO A 193 29.45 6.20 10.18
N LYS A 194 28.65 5.24 9.72
CA LYS A 194 27.33 5.44 9.11
C LYS A 194 26.18 5.48 10.12
N ARG A 195 26.42 5.13 11.39
CA ARG A 195 25.39 5.03 12.45
C ARG A 195 24.11 4.35 11.96
N PHE A 196 24.30 3.15 11.48
CA PHE A 196 23.30 2.35 10.80
C PHE A 196 23.45 0.89 11.24
N VAL A 197 22.33 0.19 11.35
CA VAL A 197 22.29 -1.24 11.65
C VAL A 197 21.21 -1.92 10.82
N THR A 198 21.50 -3.13 10.34
CA THR A 198 20.50 -4.11 9.91
C THR A 198 20.40 -5.20 10.98
N ALA A 199 19.19 -5.61 11.32
CA ALA A 199 18.96 -6.56 12.38
C ALA A 199 17.91 -7.60 12.02
N ALA A 200 18.03 -8.80 12.58
CA ALA A 200 16.96 -9.80 12.53
C ALA A 200 16.77 -10.46 13.89
N VAL A 201 15.53 -10.73 14.25
CA VAL A 201 15.15 -11.48 15.45
C VAL A 201 14.27 -12.67 15.05
N GLY A 202 14.54 -13.85 15.62
CA GLY A 202 13.69 -15.02 15.41
C GLY A 202 12.30 -14.79 16.02
N PHE A 203 11.24 -15.26 15.36
CA PHE A 203 9.88 -15.09 15.87
C PHE A 203 9.02 -16.36 15.84
N ASP A 204 8.65 -16.84 14.65
CA ASP A 204 7.80 -18.03 14.47
C ASP A 204 8.26 -18.88 13.29
N ASP A 205 8.67 -20.12 13.55
CA ASP A 205 9.23 -21.03 12.54
C ASP A 205 8.25 -21.38 11.40
N ALA A 206 6.93 -21.27 11.61
CA ALA A 206 5.93 -21.68 10.63
C ALA A 206 5.48 -20.54 9.69
N THR A 207 5.27 -19.33 10.21
CA THR A 207 4.64 -18.23 9.45
C THR A 207 5.58 -17.04 9.23
N TYR A 208 6.33 -16.65 10.27
CA TYR A 208 7.22 -15.49 10.24
C TYR A 208 8.54 -15.86 10.91
N PRO A 209 9.45 -16.56 10.20
CA PRO A 209 10.65 -17.13 10.81
C PRO A 209 11.51 -16.07 11.49
N LYS A 210 11.54 -14.85 10.92
CA LYS A 210 12.26 -13.70 11.48
C LYS A 210 11.50 -12.40 11.26
N ILE A 211 11.74 -11.44 12.14
CA ILE A 211 11.43 -10.03 11.94
C ILE A 211 12.74 -9.33 11.58
N TYR A 212 12.75 -8.60 10.46
CA TYR A 212 13.90 -7.87 9.93
C TYR A 212 13.74 -6.39 10.24
N GLY A 213 14.83 -5.72 10.60
CA GLY A 213 14.81 -4.33 11.03
C GLY A 213 16.00 -3.53 10.53
N VAL A 214 15.78 -2.22 10.39
CA VAL A 214 16.81 -1.23 10.13
C VAL A 214 16.62 -0.05 11.06
N ALA A 215 17.73 0.45 11.62
CA ALA A 215 17.75 1.71 12.35
C ALA A 215 18.94 2.57 11.92
N SER A 216 18.76 3.88 11.95
CA SER A 216 19.85 4.82 11.75
C SER A 216 19.61 6.16 12.44
N CYS A 217 20.69 6.88 12.70
CA CYS A 217 20.65 8.27 13.10
C CYS A 217 21.74 9.06 12.37
N THR A 218 21.65 10.38 12.34
CA THR A 218 22.67 11.18 11.67
C THR A 218 24.01 11.12 12.42
N PRO A 219 25.15 10.99 11.70
CA PRO A 219 26.47 10.87 12.31
C PRO A 219 26.92 12.04 13.17
N ASP A 220 26.35 13.24 12.98
CA ASP A 220 26.65 14.47 13.71
C ASP A 220 26.06 14.52 15.14
N LEU A 221 25.08 13.66 15.46
CA LEU A 221 24.57 13.56 16.83
C LEU A 221 25.65 13.00 17.77
N THR A 222 25.50 13.11 19.08
CA THR A 222 26.27 12.26 20.04
C THR A 222 25.58 10.90 20.23
N SER A 223 26.24 9.93 20.84
CA SER A 223 25.62 8.64 21.18
C SER A 223 24.32 8.79 21.98
N GLY A 224 24.32 9.66 22.99
CA GLY A 224 23.14 9.93 23.81
C GLY A 224 22.01 10.59 23.01
N GLN A 225 22.34 11.55 22.14
CA GLN A 225 21.34 12.21 21.28
C GLN A 225 20.77 11.26 20.22
N CYS A 226 21.60 10.43 19.61
CA CYS A 226 21.18 9.39 18.68
C CYS A 226 20.21 8.40 19.37
N ARG A 227 20.56 7.95 20.58
CA ARG A 227 19.70 7.06 21.36
C ARG A 227 18.39 7.71 21.75
N GLY A 228 18.43 8.99 22.11
CA GLY A 228 17.26 9.81 22.45
C GLY A 228 16.31 9.95 21.25
N CYS A 229 16.83 10.33 20.07
CA CYS A 229 16.02 10.41 18.85
C CYS A 229 15.32 9.10 18.53
N LEU A 230 16.06 7.98 18.58
CA LEU A 230 15.49 6.65 18.33
C LEU A 230 14.50 6.24 19.44
N ALA A 231 14.68 6.69 20.69
CA ALA A 231 13.71 6.45 21.76
C ALA A 231 12.38 7.17 21.49
N GLU A 232 12.43 8.44 21.07
CA GLU A 232 11.22 9.19 20.71
C GLU A 232 10.50 8.55 19.54
N ALA A 233 11.22 8.09 18.51
CA ALA A 233 10.63 7.35 17.40
C ALA A 233 10.00 6.01 17.85
N ILE A 234 10.56 5.33 18.86
CA ILE A 234 9.95 4.12 19.46
C ILE A 234 8.69 4.46 20.26
N ASP A 235 8.68 5.59 20.97
CA ASP A 235 7.52 6.04 21.73
C ASP A 235 6.38 6.48 20.79
N GLU A 236 6.71 7.18 19.72
CA GLU A 236 5.78 7.54 18.64
C GLU A 236 5.23 6.28 17.97
N TYR A 237 6.06 5.27 17.78
CA TYR A 237 5.62 4.00 17.23
C TYR A 237 4.46 3.38 18.04
N SER A 238 4.50 3.52 19.37
CA SER A 238 3.43 3.03 20.26
C SER A 238 2.11 3.76 20.14
N GLN A 239 2.14 5.00 19.65
CA GLN A 239 1.00 5.90 19.58
C GLN A 239 0.36 5.86 18.20
N GLU A 240 1.19 5.80 17.15
CA GLU A 240 0.76 5.98 15.76
C GLU A 240 0.46 4.67 15.02
N PHE A 241 1.09 3.54 15.40
CA PHE A 241 0.91 2.26 14.70
C PHE A 241 0.10 1.23 15.49
N PRO A 242 -0.72 0.40 14.81
CA PRO A 242 -1.35 -0.78 15.38
C PRO A 242 -0.31 -1.77 15.91
N HIS A 243 -0.55 -2.31 17.12
CA HIS A 243 0.32 -3.31 17.75
C HIS A 243 0.38 -4.68 17.03
N ASN A 244 -0.20 -4.82 15.85
CA ASN A 244 -0.21 -6.05 15.08
C ASN A 244 0.22 -5.85 13.62
N ALA A 245 0.80 -4.71 13.26
CA ALA A 245 1.31 -4.47 11.91
C ALA A 245 2.42 -5.46 11.56
N LYS A 246 2.42 -6.04 10.35
CA LYS A 246 3.54 -6.90 9.88
C LYS A 246 4.83 -6.13 9.62
N GLY A 247 4.72 -4.81 9.49
CA GLY A 247 5.85 -3.94 9.25
C GLY A 247 5.42 -2.50 9.43
N ALA A 248 6.36 -1.66 9.81
CA ALA A 248 6.15 -0.24 9.93
C ALA A 248 7.48 0.50 9.95
N ARG A 249 7.41 1.78 9.57
CA ARG A 249 8.55 2.64 9.31
C ARG A 249 8.26 4.06 9.78
N ILE A 250 9.19 4.60 10.54
CA ILE A 250 9.34 6.04 10.79
C ILE A 250 10.63 6.47 10.11
N THR A 251 10.60 7.53 9.30
CA THR A 251 11.80 8.07 8.66
C THR A 251 11.80 9.57 8.73
N GLY A 252 12.69 10.12 9.54
CA GLY A 252 12.89 11.55 9.67
C GLY A 252 14.32 11.98 9.41
N MET A 253 14.53 13.29 9.39
CA MET A 253 15.82 13.91 9.06
C MET A 253 16.95 13.59 10.02
N ARG A 254 16.67 13.22 11.28
CA ARG A 254 17.68 12.96 12.33
C ARG A 254 17.81 11.48 12.67
N CYS A 255 16.71 10.73 12.64
CA CYS A 255 16.73 9.28 12.83
C CYS A 255 15.59 8.56 12.11
N ALA A 256 15.76 7.25 11.89
CA ALA A 256 14.81 6.39 11.21
C ALA A 256 14.79 4.98 11.83
N LEU A 257 13.59 4.37 11.82
CA LEU A 257 13.32 3.03 12.28
C LEU A 257 12.42 2.32 11.28
N ARG A 258 12.72 1.07 10.96
CA ARG A 258 11.87 0.21 10.12
C ARG A 258 11.95 -1.22 10.59
N TYR A 259 10.83 -1.94 10.55
CA TYR A 259 10.84 -3.39 10.54
C TYR A 259 9.83 -3.96 9.54
N GLU A 260 10.07 -5.20 9.11
CA GLU A 260 9.19 -6.00 8.24
C GLU A 260 9.35 -7.49 8.59
N VAL A 261 8.39 -8.32 8.17
CA VAL A 261 8.49 -9.79 8.24
C VAL A 261 9.26 -10.43 7.06
N TYR A 262 9.77 -9.62 6.14
CA TYR A 262 10.57 -10.06 4.99
C TYR A 262 11.87 -9.24 4.92
N PRO A 263 12.96 -9.80 4.35
CA PRO A 263 14.20 -9.05 4.18
C PRO A 263 14.03 -7.93 3.12
N PHE A 264 14.50 -6.72 3.44
CA PHE A 264 14.43 -5.54 2.57
C PHE A 264 15.77 -4.79 2.43
N TYR A 265 16.85 -5.46 2.84
CA TYR A 265 18.22 -5.00 2.69
C TYR A 265 19.08 -6.19 2.25
N ASN A 266 20.19 -5.91 1.59
CA ASN A 266 21.07 -6.94 1.05
C ASN A 266 22.10 -7.39 2.08
N GLY A 267 22.44 -8.68 2.04
CA GLY A 267 23.46 -9.28 2.91
C GLY A 267 22.93 -9.76 4.26
N THR A 268 23.86 -10.21 5.12
CA THR A 268 23.56 -10.72 6.45
C THR A 268 23.27 -9.59 7.44
N SER A 269 22.25 -9.75 8.29
CA SER A 269 21.95 -8.82 9.38
C SER A 269 23.17 -8.63 10.29
N MET A 270 23.55 -7.37 10.55
CA MET A 270 24.64 -7.01 11.45
C MET A 270 24.35 -7.43 12.90
N LEU A 271 23.08 -7.34 13.32
CA LEU A 271 22.60 -7.77 14.62
C LEU A 271 21.63 -8.95 14.47
N GLN A 272 21.92 -10.07 15.14
CA GLN A 272 21.00 -11.21 15.20
C GLN A 272 20.62 -11.50 16.64
N LEU A 273 19.31 -11.51 16.91
CA LEU A 273 18.75 -11.78 18.23
C LEU A 273 18.10 -13.18 18.24
N PRO A 274 18.35 -14.00 19.27
CA PRO A 274 17.67 -15.29 19.42
C PRO A 274 16.18 -15.07 19.61
N GLY A 275 15.35 -15.90 18.96
CA GLY A 275 13.90 -15.83 19.08
C GLY A 275 13.40 -16.24 20.48
N THR A 276 12.33 -15.61 20.93
CA THR A 276 11.69 -15.94 22.21
C THR A 276 10.92 -17.26 22.09
N GLN A 277 11.57 -18.39 22.40
CA GLN A 277 10.83 -19.63 22.66
C GLN A 277 9.83 -19.38 23.80
N ALA A 278 8.59 -19.84 23.60
CA ALA A 278 7.52 -19.82 24.57
C ALA A 278 7.93 -20.57 25.85
N GLY A 279 8.55 -19.85 26.79
CA GLY A 279 9.03 -20.43 28.04
C GLY A 279 9.41 -19.40 29.12
N VAL A 280 9.04 -18.12 28.96
CA VAL A 280 9.43 -17.05 29.91
C VAL A 280 8.28 -16.62 30.83
N PHE A 281 7.11 -17.27 30.74
CA PHE A 281 6.08 -17.15 31.78
C PHE A 281 6.52 -17.77 33.12
N ASP A 282 7.66 -18.48 33.16
CA ASP A 282 8.25 -19.05 34.38
C ASP A 282 9.31 -18.13 35.04
N PHE A 283 9.81 -17.12 34.32
CA PHE A 283 10.80 -16.18 34.86
C PHE A 283 10.12 -15.01 35.59
N PHE A 284 8.97 -14.54 35.09
CA PHE A 284 8.19 -13.48 35.74
C PHE A 284 7.43 -13.97 36.97
N THR A 285 7.02 -15.23 37.02
CA THR A 285 6.47 -15.81 38.26
C THR A 285 7.55 -15.88 39.33
N THR A 286 8.76 -16.33 39.01
CA THR A 286 9.84 -16.46 40.00
C THR A 286 10.30 -15.10 40.56
N LEU A 287 10.36 -14.05 39.73
CA LEU A 287 10.71 -12.69 40.19
C LEU A 287 9.60 -12.04 41.03
N VAL A 288 8.33 -12.30 40.69
CA VAL A 288 7.19 -11.78 41.47
C VAL A 288 7.06 -12.54 42.80
N PHE A 289 7.27 -13.86 42.83
CA PHE A 289 7.24 -14.64 44.08
C PHE A 289 8.44 -14.36 45.00
N SER A 290 9.65 -14.06 44.47
CA SER A 290 10.79 -13.65 45.31
C SER A 290 10.57 -12.27 45.96
N SER A 291 9.78 -11.40 45.33
CA SER A 291 9.43 -10.08 45.85
C SER A 291 8.44 -10.14 47.02
N PHE A 292 7.73 -11.26 47.20
CA PHE A 292 6.76 -11.48 48.29
C PHE A 292 7.20 -12.53 49.32
N GLY A 293 8.42 -13.07 49.23
CA GLY A 293 8.98 -13.96 50.25
C GLY A 293 8.25 -15.30 50.45
N LEU A 294 7.63 -15.83 49.39
CA LEU A 294 6.96 -17.14 49.42
C LEU A 294 7.79 -18.18 48.66
N SER A 295 8.24 -19.22 49.36
CA SER A 295 8.89 -20.38 48.75
C SER A 295 7.88 -21.49 48.52
N VAL A 296 7.85 -22.02 47.29
CA VAL A 296 7.10 -23.23 46.94
C VAL A 296 8.11 -24.34 46.66
N GLU A 297 8.15 -25.35 47.53
CA GLU A 297 8.91 -26.58 47.27
C GLU A 297 7.95 -27.65 46.76
N LYS A 298 8.22 -28.17 45.56
CA LYS A 298 7.35 -29.15 44.89
C LYS A 298 7.87 -30.54 45.22
N ASN A 299 7.16 -31.28 46.07
CA ASN A 299 7.38 -32.71 46.21
C ASN A 299 6.27 -33.52 45.55
N ASN A 300 6.68 -34.58 44.87
CA ASN A 300 5.84 -35.45 44.07
C ASN A 300 4.75 -36.14 44.90
N SER A 301 3.59 -36.26 44.26
CA SER A 301 2.43 -37.09 44.59
C SER A 301 1.39 -36.51 45.58
N LYS A 302 0.16 -36.39 45.05
CA LYS A 302 -1.14 -36.06 45.65
C LYS A 302 -1.35 -34.58 46.00
N GLY A 303 -2.17 -33.92 45.17
CA GLY A 303 -2.55 -32.52 45.32
C GLY A 303 -3.48 -32.30 46.51
N GLU A 304 -3.02 -31.48 47.45
CA GLU A 304 -3.81 -30.65 48.35
C GLU A 304 -2.96 -29.42 48.73
N LEU A 305 -3.54 -28.23 48.66
CA LEU A 305 -2.88 -26.94 48.93
C LEU A 305 -3.26 -26.47 50.34
N ASN A 306 -2.30 -26.46 51.26
CA ASN A 306 -2.46 -25.87 52.59
C ASN A 306 -1.48 -24.70 52.79
N VAL A 307 -2.00 -23.52 53.14
CA VAL A 307 -1.23 -22.29 53.35
C VAL A 307 -1.05 -22.04 54.86
N PHE A 308 0.19 -21.93 55.33
CA PHE A 308 0.51 -21.49 56.70
C PHE A 308 0.92 -20.01 56.72
N ALA A 309 0.35 -19.25 57.66
CA ALA A 309 0.66 -17.84 57.88
C ALA A 309 1.85 -17.65 58.85
N GLY A 310 2.89 -16.92 58.41
CA GLY A 310 4.01 -16.42 59.23
C GLY A 310 3.96 -14.90 59.41
N LYS A 311 4.36 -14.41 60.58
CA LYS A 311 4.03 -13.10 61.20
C LYS A 311 4.84 -11.86 60.74
N LYS A 312 4.10 -10.74 60.63
CA LYS A 312 4.33 -9.31 61.01
C LYS A 312 5.70 -8.62 60.82
N SER A 313 5.71 -7.53 60.04
CA SER A 313 6.33 -6.23 60.43
C SER A 313 5.85 -5.04 59.56
N GLU A 314 5.42 -3.96 60.23
CA GLU A 314 5.30 -2.54 59.83
C GLU A 314 4.99 -2.16 58.36
N THR A 315 3.72 -2.24 57.94
CA THR A 315 3.22 -1.66 56.67
C THR A 315 1.92 -0.86 56.88
N GLY A 316 1.75 -0.24 58.05
CA GLY A 316 0.50 0.42 58.43
C GLY A 316 0.37 1.90 58.05
N LYS A 317 1.48 2.60 57.75
CA LYS A 317 1.46 4.08 57.64
C LYS A 317 1.45 4.60 56.19
N ILE A 318 1.86 3.81 55.21
CA ILE A 318 1.90 4.22 53.79
C ILE A 318 0.52 4.09 53.12
N LEU A 319 -0.27 3.08 53.51
CA LEU A 319 -1.60 2.83 52.93
C LEU A 319 -2.64 3.91 53.29
N ALA A 320 -2.47 4.57 54.45
CA ALA A 320 -3.40 5.60 54.93
C ALA A 320 -3.32 6.93 54.16
N ILE A 321 -2.20 7.22 53.48
CA ILE A 321 -1.98 8.48 52.74
C ILE A 321 -2.25 8.30 51.24
N VAL A 322 -1.95 7.10 50.70
CA VAL A 322 -2.10 6.83 49.27
C VAL A 322 -3.57 6.60 48.88
N LEU A 323 -4.38 5.99 49.76
CA LEU A 323 -5.77 5.68 49.41
C LEU A 323 -6.66 6.95 49.27
N PRO A 324 -6.58 7.97 50.14
CA PRO A 324 -7.40 9.18 49.99
C PRO A 324 -7.00 10.03 48.78
N THR A 325 -5.70 10.05 48.44
CA THR A 325 -5.18 10.85 47.32
C THR A 325 -5.61 10.28 45.97
N VAL A 326 -5.60 8.95 45.81
CA VAL A 326 -6.10 8.27 44.61
C VAL A 326 -7.60 8.51 44.41
N ILE A 327 -8.39 8.44 45.49
CA ILE A 327 -9.85 8.68 45.42
C ILE A 327 -10.15 10.13 45.01
N ALA A 328 -9.40 11.10 45.54
CA ALA A 328 -9.56 12.50 45.19
C ALA A 328 -9.24 12.78 43.71
N VAL A 329 -8.16 12.18 43.17
CA VAL A 329 -7.77 12.34 41.77
C VAL A 329 -8.83 11.76 40.82
N VAL A 330 -9.37 10.57 41.13
CA VAL A 330 -10.43 9.95 40.32
C VAL A 330 -11.70 10.79 40.33
N ALA A 331 -12.07 11.38 41.47
CA ALA A 331 -13.23 12.26 41.58
C ALA A 331 -13.07 13.56 40.77
N ILE A 332 -11.87 14.14 40.74
CA ILE A 332 -11.57 15.34 39.95
C ILE A 332 -11.64 15.05 38.45
N ILE A 333 -11.09 13.91 37.99
CA ILE A 333 -11.15 13.50 36.59
C ILE A 333 -12.61 13.27 36.16
N ALA A 334 -13.41 12.61 37.00
CA ALA A 334 -14.84 12.41 36.72
C ALA A 334 -15.61 13.74 36.64
N MET A 335 -15.30 14.71 37.51
CA MET A 335 -15.93 16.04 37.45
C MET A 335 -15.53 16.82 36.19
N LEU A 336 -14.26 16.77 35.78
CA LEU A 336 -13.78 17.40 34.55
C LEU A 336 -14.45 16.80 33.30
N LEU A 337 -14.60 15.47 33.25
CA LEU A 337 -15.30 14.78 32.17
C LEU A 337 -16.79 15.12 32.11
N CYS A 338 -17.46 15.26 33.27
CA CYS A 338 -18.85 15.71 33.34
C CYS A 338 -19.01 17.17 32.89
N PHE A 339 -18.05 18.04 33.20
CA PHE A 339 -18.06 19.44 32.77
C PHE A 339 -17.85 19.56 31.25
N TRP A 340 -16.94 18.77 30.69
CA TRP A 340 -16.66 18.70 29.25
C TRP A 340 -17.85 18.14 28.44
N ARG A 341 -18.62 17.22 29.01
CA ARG A 341 -19.87 16.73 28.39
C ARG A 341 -20.98 17.78 28.39
N ARG A 342 -20.99 18.71 29.35
CA ARG A 342 -22.00 19.79 29.42
C ARG A 342 -21.69 20.97 28.51
N THR A 343 -20.43 21.18 28.11
CA THR A 343 -20.04 22.31 27.24
C THR A 343 -20.20 22.04 25.74
N LYS A 344 -20.49 20.79 25.32
CA LYS A 344 -20.75 20.44 23.90
C LYS A 344 -22.21 20.48 23.45
N SER A 345 -23.13 20.99 24.26
CA SER A 345 -24.52 21.23 23.84
C SER A 345 -24.77 22.72 23.64
N LYS A 346 -24.61 23.19 22.38
CA LYS A 346 -25.35 24.31 21.73
C LYS A 346 -24.63 24.77 20.43
N ARG A 347 -25.10 24.27 19.28
CA ARG A 347 -25.41 25.01 18.02
C ARG A 347 -25.98 24.03 16.98
N SER A 348 -27.01 24.50 16.27
CA SER A 348 -28.00 23.85 15.35
C SER A 348 -27.99 24.65 14.01
N PRO A 349 -28.75 24.37 12.90
CA PRO A 349 -29.61 23.24 12.48
C PRO A 349 -29.34 22.68 11.05
N SER A 350 -29.80 21.46 10.75
CA SER A 350 -30.53 21.13 9.50
C SER A 350 -31.29 19.79 9.64
N SER A 351 -32.36 19.80 10.43
CA SER A 351 -33.26 18.66 10.61
C SER A 351 -34.44 18.75 9.64
N ALA A 352 -34.27 18.20 8.44
CA ALA A 352 -35.38 17.89 7.54
C ALA A 352 -35.10 16.63 6.70
N SER A 353 -33.84 16.26 6.46
CA SER A 353 -33.48 15.03 5.73
C SER A 353 -33.34 13.77 6.60
N HIS A 354 -33.15 13.92 7.91
CA HIS A 354 -32.87 12.78 8.80
C HIS A 354 -34.09 11.90 9.12
N MET A 355 -35.31 12.36 8.81
CA MET A 355 -36.53 11.61 9.17
C MET A 355 -36.89 10.55 8.11
N GLU A 356 -36.53 10.76 6.84
CA GLU A 356 -36.69 9.77 5.76
C GLU A 356 -35.57 8.71 5.77
N GLU A 357 -34.35 9.06 6.21
CA GLU A 357 -33.21 8.12 6.24
C GLU A 357 -33.36 6.99 7.28
N ILE A 358 -34.13 7.20 8.34
CA ILE A 358 -34.33 6.21 9.41
C ILE A 358 -35.38 5.16 8.99
N GLU A 359 -36.44 5.58 8.30
CA GLU A 359 -37.54 4.71 7.84
C GLU A 359 -37.07 3.73 6.75
N SER A 360 -36.16 4.17 5.87
CA SER A 360 -35.53 3.32 4.84
C SER A 360 -34.67 2.19 5.42
N ILE A 361 -33.95 2.43 6.52
CA ILE A 361 -33.02 1.46 7.10
C ILE A 361 -33.77 0.40 7.91
N GLU A 362 -34.85 0.76 8.60
CA GLU A 362 -35.69 -0.21 9.33
C GLU A 362 -36.29 -1.28 8.40
N SER A 363 -36.63 -0.90 7.16
CA SER A 363 -37.16 -1.84 6.15
C SER A 363 -36.14 -2.87 5.65
N LEU A 364 -34.84 -2.61 5.83
CA LEU A 364 -33.75 -3.47 5.37
C LEU A 364 -33.22 -4.41 6.46
N LEU A 365 -33.71 -4.31 7.70
CA LEU A 365 -33.26 -5.15 8.81
C LEU A 365 -33.76 -6.58 8.65
N ILE A 366 -32.82 -7.53 8.68
CA ILE A 366 -33.12 -8.96 8.69
C ILE A 366 -32.59 -9.55 9.99
N ASP A 367 -33.43 -10.34 10.67
CA ASP A 367 -33.04 -11.00 11.92
C ASP A 367 -31.90 -11.99 11.74
N LEU A 368 -30.99 -12.03 12.70
CA LEU A 368 -29.85 -12.94 12.72
C LEU A 368 -30.31 -14.41 12.75
N SER A 369 -31.43 -14.72 13.39
CA SER A 369 -32.04 -16.05 13.38
C SER A 369 -32.40 -16.48 11.96
N THR A 370 -32.98 -15.58 11.17
CA THR A 370 -33.33 -15.81 9.76
C THR A 370 -32.07 -16.07 8.93
N LEU A 371 -31.01 -15.27 9.13
CA LEU A 371 -29.75 -15.45 8.40
C LEU A 371 -28.98 -16.71 8.81
N ARG A 372 -29.00 -17.08 10.10
CA ARG A 372 -28.47 -18.36 10.59
C ARG A 372 -29.22 -19.52 9.93
N LEU A 373 -30.55 -19.50 9.87
CA LEU A 373 -31.31 -20.54 9.16
C LEU A 373 -31.00 -20.56 7.66
N ALA A 374 -30.98 -19.39 7.01
CA ALA A 374 -30.75 -19.26 5.58
C ALA A 374 -29.36 -19.77 5.14
N THR A 375 -28.35 -19.62 5.99
CA THR A 375 -26.95 -19.98 5.69
C THR A 375 -26.51 -21.31 6.32
N ASP A 376 -27.44 -22.05 6.94
CA ASP A 376 -27.14 -23.24 7.76
C ASP A 376 -26.06 -22.95 8.81
N ASN A 377 -26.34 -21.94 9.64
CA ASN A 377 -25.47 -21.40 10.68
C ASN A 377 -24.07 -21.03 10.17
N PHE A 378 -24.01 -20.31 9.04
CA PHE A 378 -22.76 -19.91 8.38
C PHE A 378 -21.83 -21.11 8.10
N SER A 379 -22.43 -22.24 7.68
CA SER A 379 -21.68 -23.46 7.42
C SER A 379 -20.63 -23.26 6.33
N LYS A 380 -19.45 -23.86 6.52
CA LYS A 380 -18.36 -23.83 5.53
C LYS A 380 -18.78 -24.34 4.15
N LYS A 381 -19.77 -25.24 4.07
CA LYS A 381 -20.31 -25.75 2.79
C LYS A 381 -20.99 -24.66 1.95
N ASN A 382 -21.46 -23.59 2.60
CA ASN A 382 -22.13 -22.47 1.97
C ASN A 382 -21.18 -21.30 1.74
N LYS A 383 -19.89 -21.40 2.11
CA LYS A 383 -18.93 -20.32 1.92
C LYS A 383 -18.65 -20.12 0.43
N LEU A 384 -18.89 -18.91 -0.05
CA LEU A 384 -18.64 -18.47 -1.43
C LEU A 384 -17.23 -17.92 -1.61
N GLY A 385 -16.68 -17.28 -0.57
CA GLY A 385 -15.35 -16.69 -0.62
C GLY A 385 -14.96 -16.02 0.70
N GLU A 386 -13.70 -15.61 0.79
CA GLU A 386 -13.13 -14.84 1.90
C GLU A 386 -12.13 -13.84 1.34
N GLY A 387 -12.20 -12.59 1.80
CA GLY A 387 -11.27 -11.53 1.41
C GLY A 387 -11.00 -10.57 2.57
N GLY A 388 -10.32 -9.45 2.29
CA GLY A 388 -9.99 -8.42 3.30
C GLY A 388 -11.21 -7.81 4.01
N PHE A 389 -12.41 -8.03 3.47
CA PHE A 389 -13.67 -7.46 3.92
C PHE A 389 -14.59 -8.48 4.64
N GLY A 390 -14.10 -9.71 4.89
CA GLY A 390 -14.82 -10.75 5.61
C GLY A 390 -15.23 -11.95 4.75
N GLU A 391 -15.97 -12.87 5.37
CA GLU A 391 -16.43 -14.12 4.75
C GLU A 391 -17.80 -13.91 4.09
N VAL A 392 -18.00 -14.52 2.92
CA VAL A 392 -19.28 -14.45 2.18
C VAL A 392 -19.90 -15.84 2.10
N TYR A 393 -21.18 -15.95 2.43
CA TYR A 393 -21.94 -17.20 2.45
C TYR A 393 -23.14 -17.14 1.52
N LYS A 394 -23.42 -18.25 0.84
CA LYS A 394 -24.69 -18.47 0.14
C LYS A 394 -25.77 -18.79 1.16
N GLY A 395 -26.96 -18.24 0.94
CA GLY A 395 -28.14 -18.61 1.71
C GLY A 395 -29.41 -18.55 0.88
N ALA A 396 -30.49 -19.05 1.47
CA ALA A 396 -31.84 -18.93 0.93
C ALA A 396 -32.78 -18.39 2.01
N LEU A 397 -33.41 -17.25 1.74
CA LEU A 397 -34.43 -16.68 2.62
C LEU A 397 -35.71 -17.55 2.63
N PRO A 398 -36.61 -17.39 3.62
CA PRO A 398 -37.85 -18.19 3.70
C PRO A 398 -38.74 -18.10 2.45
N ASN A 399 -38.67 -16.98 1.71
CA ASN A 399 -39.35 -16.79 0.43
C ASN A 399 -38.63 -17.47 -0.76
N SER A 400 -37.65 -18.35 -0.51
CA SER A 400 -36.79 -19.02 -1.50
C SER A 400 -35.87 -18.08 -2.30
N GLN A 401 -35.76 -16.80 -1.95
CA GLN A 401 -34.82 -15.89 -2.58
C GLN A 401 -33.39 -16.29 -2.20
N GLN A 402 -32.55 -16.57 -3.21
CA GLN A 402 -31.13 -16.83 -3.00
C GLN A 402 -30.39 -15.52 -2.69
N ILE A 403 -29.53 -15.56 -1.67
CA ILE A 403 -28.80 -14.41 -1.16
C ILE A 403 -27.32 -14.72 -0.95
N ALA A 404 -26.51 -13.67 -0.93
CA ALA A 404 -25.12 -13.71 -0.49
C ALA A 404 -25.00 -12.88 0.80
N VAL A 405 -24.54 -13.50 1.88
CA VAL A 405 -24.37 -12.87 3.20
C VAL A 405 -22.90 -12.62 3.45
N LYS A 406 -22.47 -11.36 3.38
CA LYS A 406 -21.13 -10.90 3.72
C LYS A 406 -21.08 -10.60 5.20
N ARG A 407 -20.32 -11.40 5.95
CA ARG A 407 -20.08 -11.24 7.38
C ARG A 407 -18.84 -10.38 7.59
N LEU A 408 -19.05 -9.13 7.99
CA LEU A 408 -17.95 -8.19 8.20
C LEU A 408 -17.12 -8.60 9.42
N SER A 409 -15.81 -8.50 9.31
CA SER A 409 -14.88 -8.87 10.39
C SER A 409 -15.11 -8.03 11.66
N GLN A 410 -15.36 -8.70 12.79
CA GLN A 410 -15.70 -8.08 14.08
C GLN A 410 -14.56 -7.22 14.67
N ASN A 411 -13.31 -7.46 14.26
CA ASN A 411 -12.12 -6.84 14.84
C ASN A 411 -11.55 -5.67 14.03
N SER A 412 -12.23 -5.22 12.97
CA SER A 412 -11.75 -4.13 12.12
C SER A 412 -12.51 -2.82 12.38
N ARG A 413 -11.79 -1.72 12.66
CA ARG A 413 -12.37 -0.36 12.60
C ARG A 413 -12.87 -0.01 11.19
N GLN A 414 -12.33 -0.70 10.18
CA GLN A 414 -12.70 -0.57 8.77
C GLN A 414 -14.10 -1.12 8.48
N GLY A 415 -14.47 -2.28 9.00
CA GLY A 415 -15.78 -2.89 8.78
C GLY A 415 -16.95 -2.04 9.28
N ILE A 416 -16.78 -1.22 10.32
CA ILE A 416 -17.80 -0.24 10.75
C ILE A 416 -17.91 0.93 9.77
N GLY A 417 -16.79 1.39 9.21
CA GLY A 417 -16.77 2.44 8.18
C GLY A 417 -17.37 1.96 6.87
N GLU A 418 -17.04 0.75 6.44
CA GLU A 418 -17.60 0.08 5.26
C GLU A 418 -19.10 -0.14 5.44
N LEU A 419 -19.53 -0.67 6.58
CA LEU A 419 -20.95 -0.82 6.90
C LEU A 419 -21.70 0.52 6.80
N LYS A 420 -21.13 1.60 7.34
CA LYS A 420 -21.73 2.95 7.25
C LYS A 420 -21.78 3.46 5.81
N ASN A 421 -20.72 3.28 5.04
CA ASN A 421 -20.67 3.68 3.63
C ASN A 421 -21.69 2.89 2.81
N GLU A 422 -21.69 1.57 2.94
CA GLU A 422 -22.60 0.68 2.22
C GLU A 422 -24.07 0.92 2.58
N LEU A 423 -24.38 1.15 3.86
CA LEU A 423 -25.75 1.52 4.27
C LEU A 423 -26.17 2.90 3.78
N ALA A 424 -25.28 3.90 3.83
CA ALA A 424 -25.58 5.26 3.37
C ALA A 424 -25.72 5.35 1.84
N LEU A 425 -24.98 4.51 1.10
CA LEU A 425 -24.93 4.49 -0.36
C LEU A 425 -25.98 3.57 -0.97
N ILE A 426 -25.98 2.29 -0.60
CA ILE A 426 -26.64 1.24 -1.39
C ILE A 426 -28.15 1.20 -1.16
N ALA A 427 -28.65 1.72 -0.03
CA ALA A 427 -30.09 1.90 0.16
C ALA A 427 -30.72 2.79 -0.94
N LYS A 428 -29.91 3.65 -1.59
CA LYS A 428 -30.34 4.58 -2.65
C LYS A 428 -29.92 4.14 -4.06
N LEU A 429 -29.11 3.07 -4.19
CA LEU A 429 -28.59 2.61 -5.48
C LEU A 429 -29.45 1.48 -6.05
N GLN A 430 -30.14 1.76 -7.14
CA GLN A 430 -30.89 0.75 -7.90
C GLN A 430 -30.56 0.89 -9.38
N HIS A 431 -29.73 -0.02 -9.86
CA HIS A 431 -29.36 -0.07 -11.27
C HIS A 431 -29.02 -1.50 -11.68
N LYS A 432 -29.35 -1.88 -12.92
CA LYS A 432 -29.18 -3.25 -13.43
C LYS A 432 -27.71 -3.73 -13.45
N ASN A 433 -26.76 -2.80 -13.48
CA ASN A 433 -25.31 -3.07 -13.49
C ASN A 433 -24.63 -2.79 -12.14
N LEU A 434 -25.38 -2.66 -11.05
CA LEU A 434 -24.85 -2.60 -9.68
C LEU A 434 -25.46 -3.74 -8.86
N VAL A 435 -24.68 -4.34 -7.96
CA VAL A 435 -25.19 -5.40 -7.07
C VAL A 435 -26.14 -4.81 -6.04
N ARG A 436 -27.34 -5.38 -5.95
CA ARG A 436 -28.39 -4.90 -5.05
C ARG A 436 -28.22 -5.43 -3.64
N LEU A 437 -28.22 -4.53 -2.66
CA LEU A 437 -28.39 -4.88 -1.25
C LEU A 437 -29.85 -5.30 -0.99
N VAL A 438 -30.02 -6.46 -0.37
CA VAL A 438 -31.30 -7.02 0.05
C VAL A 438 -31.62 -6.64 1.49
N GLY A 439 -30.60 -6.58 2.36
CA GLY A 439 -30.79 -6.20 3.75
C GLY A 439 -29.50 -6.16 4.57
N VAL A 440 -29.63 -5.86 5.86
CA VAL A 440 -28.54 -5.80 6.83
C VAL A 440 -28.95 -6.47 8.15
N CYS A 441 -27.98 -7.01 8.89
CA CYS A 441 -28.18 -7.48 10.25
C CYS A 441 -27.12 -6.89 11.17
N LEU A 442 -27.57 -6.29 12.28
CA LEU A 442 -26.76 -5.61 13.29
C LEU A 442 -26.99 -6.15 14.72
N GLN A 443 -27.45 -7.40 14.85
CA GLN A 443 -27.79 -8.05 16.12
C GLN A 443 -26.58 -8.80 16.70
N GLU A 444 -26.54 -8.97 18.03
CA GLU A 444 -25.53 -9.80 18.73
C GLU A 444 -24.07 -9.50 18.32
N GLU A 445 -23.73 -8.23 18.10
CA GLU A 445 -22.40 -7.76 17.62
C GLU A 445 -22.02 -8.15 16.17
N GLU A 446 -22.84 -8.97 15.52
CA GLU A 446 -22.72 -9.31 14.10
C GLU A 446 -23.02 -8.09 13.21
N LYS A 447 -22.26 -7.96 12.14
CA LYS A 447 -22.43 -6.93 11.12
C LYS A 447 -22.48 -7.63 9.77
N LEU A 448 -23.69 -7.93 9.30
CA LEU A 448 -23.90 -8.71 8.09
C LEU A 448 -24.55 -7.85 7.02
N LEU A 449 -24.00 -7.88 5.81
CA LEU A 449 -24.59 -7.28 4.61
C LEU A 449 -25.14 -8.41 3.74
N VAL A 450 -26.39 -8.28 3.29
CA VAL A 450 -27.09 -9.30 2.52
C VAL A 450 -27.36 -8.77 1.12
N TYR A 451 -26.82 -9.42 0.10
CA TYR A 451 -27.00 -9.05 -1.31
C TYR A 451 -27.78 -10.11 -2.08
N GLU A 452 -28.19 -9.76 -3.29
CA GLU A 452 -28.62 -10.75 -4.28
C GLU A 452 -27.48 -11.74 -4.58
N TYR A 453 -27.82 -13.01 -4.76
CA TYR A 453 -26.84 -14.04 -5.11
C TYR A 453 -26.46 -13.97 -6.59
N MET A 454 -25.16 -13.94 -6.87
CA MET A 454 -24.58 -13.90 -8.21
C MET A 454 -24.02 -15.28 -8.58
N PRO A 455 -24.69 -16.08 -9.43
CA PRO A 455 -24.34 -17.48 -9.65
C PRO A 455 -23.03 -17.67 -10.41
N ASN A 456 -22.64 -16.72 -11.26
CA ASN A 456 -21.41 -16.77 -12.05
C ASN A 456 -20.24 -16.04 -11.39
N THR A 457 -20.28 -15.83 -10.07
CA THR A 457 -19.15 -15.30 -9.28
C THR A 457 -18.57 -13.99 -9.86
N SER A 458 -17.27 -13.73 -9.69
CA SER A 458 -16.58 -12.53 -10.16
C SER A 458 -15.91 -12.73 -11.53
N LEU A 459 -15.72 -11.62 -12.25
CA LEU A 459 -15.17 -11.60 -13.60
C LEU A 459 -13.72 -12.12 -13.68
N ASP A 460 -12.91 -11.85 -12.66
CA ASP A 460 -11.52 -12.34 -12.56
C ASP A 460 -11.43 -13.87 -12.59
N THR A 461 -12.42 -14.57 -12.02
CA THR A 461 -12.53 -16.03 -12.01
C THR A 461 -12.70 -16.60 -13.42
N PHE A 462 -13.22 -15.81 -14.36
CA PHE A 462 -13.33 -16.20 -15.76
C PHE A 462 -12.15 -15.70 -16.59
N LEU A 463 -11.73 -14.44 -16.41
CA LEU A 463 -10.68 -13.83 -17.23
C LEU A 463 -9.32 -14.50 -17.06
N PHE A 464 -8.97 -14.92 -15.84
CA PHE A 464 -7.61 -15.41 -15.53
C PHE A 464 -7.52 -16.93 -15.37
N ASP A 465 -8.64 -17.65 -15.54
CA ASP A 465 -8.67 -19.11 -15.59
C ASP A 465 -8.65 -19.59 -17.05
N THR A 466 -7.62 -20.33 -17.45
CA THR A 466 -7.40 -20.77 -18.83
C THR A 466 -8.57 -21.56 -19.43
N ASN A 467 -9.35 -22.26 -18.60
CA ASN A 467 -10.49 -23.06 -19.06
C ASN A 467 -11.77 -22.22 -19.13
N LYS A 468 -12.04 -21.39 -18.11
CA LYS A 468 -13.24 -20.55 -18.05
C LYS A 468 -13.17 -19.36 -19.00
N ARG A 469 -11.96 -18.85 -19.31
CA ARG A 469 -11.74 -17.72 -20.22
C ARG A 469 -12.34 -17.92 -21.60
N LYS A 470 -12.42 -19.18 -22.06
CA LYS A 470 -13.04 -19.57 -23.34
C LYS A 470 -14.55 -19.34 -23.38
N GLN A 471 -15.19 -19.21 -22.22
CA GLN A 471 -16.64 -18.96 -22.11
C GLN A 471 -16.98 -17.49 -22.36
N LEU A 472 -15.99 -16.60 -22.26
CA LEU A 472 -16.07 -15.17 -22.54
C LEU A 472 -15.61 -14.86 -23.97
N ASP A 473 -16.49 -15.13 -24.93
CA ASP A 473 -16.35 -14.64 -26.31
C ASP A 473 -16.37 -13.11 -26.37
N TRP A 474 -16.06 -12.56 -27.55
CA TRP A 474 -16.03 -11.12 -27.77
C TRP A 474 -17.34 -10.43 -27.38
N SER A 475 -18.48 -10.97 -27.82
CA SER A 475 -19.79 -10.39 -27.54
C SER A 475 -20.04 -10.24 -26.04
N LYS A 476 -19.73 -11.28 -25.25
CA LYS A 476 -19.84 -11.23 -23.79
C LYS A 476 -18.88 -10.22 -23.19
N ARG A 477 -17.60 -10.20 -23.59
CA ARG A 477 -16.61 -9.24 -23.06
C ARG A 477 -16.99 -7.80 -23.36
N PHE A 478 -17.45 -7.53 -24.58
CA PHE A 478 -17.90 -6.21 -24.98
C PHE A 478 -19.16 -5.78 -24.21
N ASN A 479 -20.12 -6.70 -24.02
CA ASN A 479 -21.28 -6.45 -23.17
C ASN A 479 -20.90 -6.20 -21.70
N ILE A 480 -19.87 -6.89 -21.20
CA ILE A 480 -19.31 -6.66 -19.87
C ILE A 480 -18.71 -5.25 -19.77
N ILE A 481 -17.87 -4.83 -20.73
CA ILE A 481 -17.31 -3.47 -20.77
C ILE A 481 -18.42 -2.41 -20.77
N LYS A 482 -19.42 -2.58 -21.64
CA LYS A 482 -20.57 -1.65 -21.73
C LYS A 482 -21.42 -1.65 -20.46
N GLY A 483 -21.63 -2.79 -19.83
CA GLY A 483 -22.38 -2.89 -18.59
C GLY A 483 -21.66 -2.22 -17.42
N ILE A 484 -20.34 -2.39 -17.31
CA ILE A 484 -19.52 -1.67 -16.32
C ILE A 484 -19.59 -0.17 -16.58
N ALA A 485 -19.43 0.28 -17.83
CA ALA A 485 -19.52 1.71 -18.18
C ALA A 485 -20.88 2.31 -17.77
N ARG A 486 -21.99 1.61 -18.03
CA ARG A 486 -23.34 2.05 -17.60
C ARG A 486 -23.48 2.09 -16.09
N GLY A 487 -22.93 1.10 -15.38
CA GLY A 487 -22.91 1.10 -13.91
C GLY A 487 -22.12 2.29 -13.35
N LEU A 488 -20.96 2.57 -13.94
CA LEU A 488 -20.11 3.68 -13.52
C LEU A 488 -20.71 5.05 -13.87
N GLN A 489 -21.34 5.17 -15.04
CA GLN A 489 -22.08 6.37 -15.44
C GLN A 489 -23.21 6.68 -14.47
N TYR A 490 -23.95 5.66 -14.04
CA TYR A 490 -24.98 5.84 -13.03
C TYR A 490 -24.40 6.39 -11.72
N LEU A 491 -23.25 5.89 -11.25
CA LEU A 491 -22.61 6.37 -10.03
C LEU A 491 -22.07 7.81 -10.15
N HIS A 492 -21.58 8.19 -11.32
CA HIS A 492 -20.88 9.45 -11.53
C HIS A 492 -21.79 10.61 -11.95
N GLU A 493 -22.83 10.31 -12.73
CA GLU A 493 -23.62 11.32 -13.46
C GLU A 493 -25.13 11.18 -13.23
N ASP A 494 -25.70 9.97 -13.23
CA ASP A 494 -27.17 9.80 -13.21
C ASP A 494 -27.78 9.67 -11.80
N SER A 495 -26.99 9.30 -10.79
CA SER A 495 -27.48 9.22 -9.41
C SER A 495 -27.64 10.60 -8.77
N GLN A 496 -28.57 10.72 -7.82
CA GLN A 496 -28.83 11.98 -7.10
C GLN A 496 -27.59 12.53 -6.36
N LEU A 497 -26.68 11.64 -5.98
CA LEU A 497 -25.40 11.97 -5.36
C LEU A 497 -24.29 11.42 -6.25
N LYS A 498 -23.20 12.16 -6.41
CA LYS A 498 -22.01 11.67 -7.12
C LYS A 498 -21.24 10.72 -6.22
N ILE A 499 -20.96 9.52 -6.72
CA ILE A 499 -20.35 8.44 -5.96
C ILE A 499 -19.06 8.00 -6.63
N ILE A 500 -17.96 7.97 -5.87
CA ILE A 500 -16.68 7.43 -6.31
C ILE A 500 -16.49 6.06 -5.67
N HIS A 501 -16.24 5.03 -6.48
CA HIS A 501 -16.08 3.64 -6.04
C HIS A 501 -14.75 3.41 -5.30
N ARG A 502 -13.63 3.90 -5.87
CA ARG A 502 -12.23 3.80 -5.38
C ARG A 502 -11.60 2.40 -5.33
N ASP A 503 -12.36 1.33 -5.54
CA ASP A 503 -11.83 -0.04 -5.65
C ASP A 503 -12.42 -0.81 -6.84
N LEU A 504 -12.51 -0.17 -8.01
CA LEU A 504 -13.01 -0.84 -9.22
C LEU A 504 -11.92 -1.76 -9.79
N LYS A 505 -12.21 -3.05 -9.90
CA LYS A 505 -11.30 -4.10 -10.39
C LYS A 505 -12.09 -5.34 -10.84
N ALA A 506 -11.43 -6.29 -11.51
CA ALA A 506 -12.08 -7.49 -12.04
C ALA A 506 -12.77 -8.35 -10.96
N SER A 507 -12.18 -8.47 -9.76
CA SER A 507 -12.79 -9.24 -8.66
C SER A 507 -14.01 -8.58 -8.02
N ASN A 508 -14.21 -7.27 -8.25
CA ASN A 508 -15.37 -6.51 -7.77
C ASN A 508 -16.47 -6.38 -8.83
N VAL A 509 -16.33 -7.01 -10.00
CA VAL A 509 -17.41 -7.13 -11.00
C VAL A 509 -17.97 -8.55 -10.95
N LEU A 510 -19.22 -8.69 -10.47
CA LEU A 510 -19.91 -9.97 -10.40
C LEU A 510 -20.75 -10.22 -11.65
N LEU A 511 -21.00 -11.50 -11.96
CA LEU A 511 -21.74 -11.93 -13.15
C LEU A 511 -23.04 -12.63 -12.75
N ASP A 512 -24.16 -12.17 -13.32
CA ASP A 512 -25.47 -12.80 -13.12
C ASP A 512 -25.60 -14.10 -13.94
N ALA A 513 -26.76 -14.76 -13.88
CA ALA A 513 -27.01 -16.02 -14.59
C ALA A 513 -26.79 -15.92 -16.11
N ASP A 514 -27.02 -14.75 -16.68
CA ASP A 514 -26.92 -14.47 -18.12
C ASP A 514 -25.56 -13.85 -18.51
N MET A 515 -24.59 -13.84 -17.59
CA MET A 515 -23.25 -13.25 -17.74
C MET A 515 -23.24 -11.72 -17.88
N ASN A 516 -24.28 -11.03 -17.40
CA ASN A 516 -24.25 -9.57 -17.33
C ASN A 516 -23.45 -9.09 -16.11
N PRO A 517 -22.68 -7.99 -16.24
CA PRO A 517 -21.86 -7.47 -15.16
C PRO A 517 -22.68 -6.67 -14.15
N LYS A 518 -22.33 -6.80 -12.87
CA LYS A 518 -22.76 -5.94 -11.79
C LYS A 518 -21.58 -5.52 -10.92
N ILE A 519 -21.39 -4.21 -10.74
CA ILE A 519 -20.35 -3.65 -9.86
C ILE A 519 -20.75 -3.91 -8.41
N SER A 520 -19.79 -4.33 -7.59
CA SER A 520 -19.96 -4.71 -6.20
C SER A 520 -18.87 -4.10 -5.31
N ASP A 521 -19.03 -4.24 -3.99
CA ASP A 521 -18.07 -3.83 -2.95
C ASP A 521 -17.87 -2.31 -2.81
N PHE A 522 -18.92 -1.62 -2.36
CA PHE A 522 -18.92 -0.17 -2.13
C PHE A 522 -18.36 0.22 -0.76
N GLY A 523 -17.70 -0.69 -0.03
CA GLY A 523 -17.18 -0.42 1.32
C GLY A 523 -16.21 0.78 1.36
N LEU A 524 -15.48 1.02 0.27
CA LEU A 524 -14.55 2.13 0.15
C LEU A 524 -15.14 3.36 -0.57
N ALA A 525 -16.40 3.32 -1.01
CA ALA A 525 -16.98 4.37 -1.81
C ALA A 525 -17.23 5.67 -1.02
N ARG A 526 -17.24 6.80 -1.72
CA ARG A 526 -17.38 8.14 -1.14
C ARG A 526 -18.46 8.95 -1.86
N LEU A 527 -19.21 9.72 -1.08
CA LEU A 527 -20.26 10.64 -1.55
C LEU A 527 -19.70 12.05 -1.74
N PHE A 528 -20.03 12.68 -2.87
CA PHE A 528 -19.93 14.12 -3.03
C PHE A 528 -21.30 14.78 -3.04
N GLY A 529 -21.39 15.93 -2.36
CA GLY A 529 -22.54 16.83 -2.41
C GLY A 529 -22.26 18.06 -3.27
N GLY A 530 -23.26 18.54 -3.99
CA GLY A 530 -23.18 19.76 -4.80
C GLY A 530 -22.15 19.67 -5.94
N ASP A 531 -21.39 20.76 -6.14
CA ASP A 531 -20.43 20.90 -7.25
C ASP A 531 -19.04 20.28 -6.98
N GLN A 532 -18.85 19.58 -5.84
CA GLN A 532 -17.58 18.92 -5.54
C GLN A 532 -17.32 17.76 -6.50
N SER A 533 -16.15 17.77 -7.17
CA SER A 533 -15.72 16.75 -8.14
C SER A 533 -14.44 15.99 -7.73
N GLN A 534 -13.75 16.46 -6.69
CA GLN A 534 -12.48 15.92 -6.19
C GLN A 534 -12.32 16.23 -4.71
N ASP A 535 -11.63 15.35 -3.99
CA ASP A 535 -11.28 15.53 -2.57
C ASP A 535 -9.96 14.81 -2.24
N THR A 536 -9.37 15.10 -1.08
CA THR A 536 -8.07 14.58 -0.65
C THR A 536 -8.23 13.79 0.64
N THR A 537 -7.56 12.64 0.73
CA THR A 537 -7.55 11.83 1.94
C THR A 537 -6.13 11.49 2.37
N ASN A 538 -5.87 11.57 3.67
CA ASN A 538 -4.61 11.13 4.27
C ASN A 538 -4.52 9.60 4.36
N ARG A 539 -5.60 8.87 4.03
CA ARG A 539 -5.68 7.41 4.08
C ARG A 539 -6.03 6.86 2.70
N VAL A 540 -4.99 6.58 1.91
CA VAL A 540 -5.10 5.89 0.62
C VAL A 540 -5.52 4.44 0.85
N VAL A 541 -6.57 4.00 0.18
CA VAL A 541 -7.12 2.64 0.27
C VAL A 541 -7.63 2.23 -1.10
N GLY A 542 -7.47 0.96 -1.46
CA GLY A 542 -7.82 0.44 -2.79
C GLY A 542 -6.81 -0.61 -3.22
N THR A 543 -6.98 -1.12 -4.43
CA THR A 543 -6.13 -2.21 -4.95
C THR A 543 -4.99 -1.67 -5.80
N TYR A 544 -3.75 -2.02 -5.43
CA TYR A 544 -2.56 -1.64 -6.19
C TYR A 544 -2.64 -2.17 -7.64
N GLY A 545 -2.16 -1.37 -8.59
CA GLY A 545 -2.31 -1.63 -10.03
C GLY A 545 -3.61 -1.06 -10.64
N TYR A 546 -4.67 -0.84 -9.86
CA TYR A 546 -5.89 -0.17 -10.33
C TYR A 546 -5.98 1.28 -9.86
N MET A 547 -5.27 1.64 -8.79
CA MET A 547 -5.27 3.00 -8.25
C MET A 547 -4.62 3.99 -9.23
N ALA A 548 -5.32 5.09 -9.48
CA ALA A 548 -4.78 6.20 -10.25
C ALA A 548 -3.55 6.83 -9.56
N PRO A 549 -2.55 7.31 -10.31
CA PRO A 549 -1.32 7.86 -9.75
C PRO A 549 -1.55 9.01 -8.76
N GLU A 550 -2.42 9.96 -9.08
CA GLU A 550 -2.74 11.09 -8.20
C GLU A 550 -3.39 10.64 -6.88
N TYR A 551 -4.15 9.54 -6.94
CA TYR A 551 -4.76 8.95 -5.75
C TYR A 551 -3.75 8.18 -4.92
N ALA A 552 -2.94 7.34 -5.56
CA ALA A 552 -1.92 6.53 -4.90
C ALA A 552 -0.82 7.40 -4.26
N LEU A 553 -0.41 8.48 -4.93
CA LEU A 553 0.72 9.32 -4.52
C LEU A 553 0.32 10.47 -3.60
N ARG A 554 -0.86 11.08 -3.81
CA ARG A 554 -1.27 12.32 -3.11
C ARG A 554 -2.57 12.16 -2.33
N GLY A 555 -3.18 10.97 -2.35
CA GLY A 555 -4.49 10.75 -1.74
C GLY A 555 -5.63 11.53 -2.39
N GLN A 556 -5.42 12.08 -3.58
CA GLN A 556 -6.41 12.84 -4.32
C GLN A 556 -7.31 11.90 -5.09
N TYR A 557 -8.58 11.79 -4.71
CA TYR A 557 -9.54 10.93 -5.40
C TYR A 557 -10.63 11.77 -6.07
N SER A 558 -11.04 11.33 -7.25
CA SER A 558 -12.08 11.98 -8.05
C SER A 558 -12.83 10.93 -8.89
N LEU A 559 -13.85 11.37 -9.62
CA LEU A 559 -14.50 10.54 -10.65
C LEU A 559 -13.46 10.01 -11.65
N LYS A 560 -12.42 10.81 -11.98
CA LYS A 560 -11.34 10.44 -12.89
C LYS A 560 -10.41 9.35 -12.34
N SER A 561 -10.39 9.14 -11.03
CA SER A 561 -9.62 8.05 -10.43
C SER A 561 -10.30 6.70 -10.66
N ASP A 562 -11.64 6.66 -10.67
CA ASP A 562 -12.40 5.47 -11.10
C ASP A 562 -12.27 5.24 -12.62
N ILE A 563 -12.20 6.30 -13.44
CA ILE A 563 -11.95 6.18 -14.89
C ILE A 563 -10.62 5.48 -15.15
N TYR A 564 -9.57 5.85 -14.42
CA TYR A 564 -8.28 5.16 -14.52
C TYR A 564 -8.42 3.66 -14.21
N SER A 565 -9.10 3.34 -13.11
CA SER A 565 -9.35 1.95 -12.70
C SER A 565 -10.13 1.17 -13.76
N PHE A 566 -11.12 1.82 -14.38
CA PHE A 566 -11.90 1.26 -15.49
C PHE A 566 -11.05 1.03 -16.74
N GLY A 567 -10.11 1.94 -17.05
CA GLY A 567 -9.16 1.78 -18.14
C GLY A 567 -8.31 0.52 -17.99
N VAL A 568 -7.71 0.32 -16.80
CA VAL A 568 -6.98 -0.91 -16.49
C VAL A 568 -7.87 -2.14 -16.68
N LEU A 569 -9.11 -2.09 -16.17
CA LEU A 569 -10.06 -3.19 -16.29
C LEU A 569 -10.43 -3.51 -17.75
N ILE A 570 -10.60 -2.51 -18.62
CA ILE A 570 -10.80 -2.74 -20.06
C ILE A 570 -9.62 -3.50 -20.64
N LEU A 571 -8.39 -3.06 -20.34
CA LEU A 571 -7.17 -3.68 -20.87
C LEU A 571 -7.01 -5.13 -20.39
N GLU A 572 -7.37 -5.44 -19.14
CA GLU A 572 -7.42 -6.82 -18.63
C GLU A 572 -8.49 -7.67 -19.33
N ILE A 573 -9.68 -7.11 -19.59
CA ILE A 573 -10.75 -7.80 -20.31
C ILE A 573 -10.31 -8.16 -21.73
N LEU A 574 -9.59 -7.27 -22.42
CA LEU A 574 -9.15 -7.48 -23.80
C LEU A 574 -8.01 -8.49 -23.91
N THR A 575 -7.02 -8.42 -23.01
CA THR A 575 -5.82 -9.26 -23.06
C THR A 575 -6.01 -10.60 -22.35
N GLY A 576 -6.91 -10.68 -21.37
CA GLY A 576 -7.01 -11.81 -20.45
C GLY A 576 -5.77 -11.98 -19.57
N MET A 577 -4.96 -10.91 -19.44
CA MET A 577 -3.76 -10.85 -18.59
C MET A 577 -4.08 -10.04 -17.34
N ARG A 578 -3.58 -10.49 -16.19
CA ARG A 578 -3.74 -9.77 -14.93
C ARG A 578 -2.66 -8.71 -14.79
N ASN A 579 -3.03 -7.50 -14.38
CA ASN A 579 -2.07 -6.41 -14.20
C ASN A 579 -0.99 -6.72 -13.12
N SER A 580 -1.27 -7.63 -12.17
CA SER A 580 -0.29 -8.02 -11.15
C SER A 580 0.71 -9.09 -11.60
N ASP A 581 0.46 -9.82 -12.69
CA ASP A 581 1.27 -10.99 -13.07
C ASP A 581 2.58 -10.60 -13.79
N THR A 582 2.67 -9.36 -14.29
CA THR A 582 3.89 -8.86 -14.96
C THR A 582 5.05 -8.54 -14.00
N TYR A 583 4.83 -8.63 -12.69
CA TYR A 583 5.89 -8.56 -11.68
C TYR A 583 6.75 -9.83 -11.58
N ASN A 584 6.29 -10.97 -12.14
CA ASN A 584 6.97 -12.27 -12.06
C ASN A 584 7.82 -12.61 -13.31
N SER A 585 7.80 -11.77 -14.34
CA SER A 585 8.73 -11.89 -15.47
C SER A 585 10.01 -11.10 -15.19
N ASP A 586 11.13 -11.51 -15.79
CA ASP A 586 12.46 -10.88 -15.67
C ASP A 586 12.51 -9.38 -16.03
N GLN A 587 11.39 -8.79 -16.45
CA GLN A 587 11.18 -7.35 -16.63
C GLN A 587 9.83 -6.92 -16.00
N PRO A 588 9.84 -6.07 -14.96
CA PRO A 588 8.63 -5.61 -14.29
C PRO A 588 8.02 -4.41 -15.04
N VAL A 589 7.24 -4.69 -16.09
CA VAL A 589 6.48 -3.67 -16.83
C VAL A 589 5.00 -3.84 -16.51
N ASP A 590 4.31 -2.79 -16.06
CA ASP A 590 2.87 -2.84 -15.82
C ASP A 590 2.08 -3.05 -17.13
N LEU A 591 0.92 -3.73 -17.05
CA LEU A 591 0.15 -4.12 -18.24
C LEU A 591 -0.21 -2.93 -19.16
N PRO A 592 -0.63 -1.75 -18.66
CA PRO A 592 -0.86 -0.58 -19.49
C PRO A 592 0.35 -0.15 -20.32
N SER A 593 1.56 -0.18 -19.75
CA SER A 593 2.79 0.20 -20.43
C SER A 593 3.16 -0.78 -21.54
N LEU A 594 3.00 -2.08 -21.31
CA LEU A 594 3.25 -3.12 -22.32
C LEU A 594 2.29 -2.98 -23.51
N ILE A 595 1.00 -2.74 -23.25
CA ILE A 595 0.00 -2.54 -24.30
C ILE A 595 0.28 -1.24 -25.08
N TRP A 596 0.68 -0.17 -24.38
CA TRP A 596 1.07 1.09 -25.02
C TRP A 596 2.26 0.90 -25.97
N GLU A 597 3.28 0.14 -25.57
CA GLU A 597 4.42 -0.16 -26.43
C GLU A 597 3.97 -0.85 -27.73
N HIS A 598 3.17 -1.92 -27.61
CA HIS A 598 2.64 -2.62 -28.79
C HIS A 598 1.67 -1.76 -29.61
N TRP A 599 0.94 -0.84 -28.98
CA TRP A 599 0.15 0.18 -29.68
C TRP A 599 1.03 1.07 -30.57
N THR A 600 2.12 1.62 -30.01
CA THR A 600 3.05 2.47 -30.78
C THR A 600 3.78 1.71 -31.89
N MET A 601 4.04 0.41 -31.69
CA MET A 601 4.61 -0.49 -32.70
C MET A 601 3.59 -0.98 -33.74
N LYS A 602 2.31 -0.59 -33.63
CA LYS A 602 1.19 -1.06 -34.46
C LYS A 602 1.00 -2.60 -34.42
N ALA A 603 1.39 -3.21 -33.31
CA ALA A 603 1.33 -4.66 -33.05
C ALA A 603 0.33 -5.01 -31.94
N VAL A 604 -0.53 -4.09 -31.49
CA VAL A 604 -1.39 -4.28 -30.31
C VAL A 604 -2.35 -5.47 -30.40
N MET A 605 -2.71 -5.88 -31.62
CA MET A 605 -3.53 -7.07 -31.86
C MET A 605 -2.83 -8.37 -31.40
N GLU A 606 -1.51 -8.37 -31.30
CA GLU A 606 -0.70 -9.48 -30.77
C GLU A 606 -0.83 -9.64 -29.25
N MET A 607 -1.35 -8.62 -28.53
CA MET A 607 -1.63 -8.69 -27.09
C MET A 607 -3.04 -9.16 -26.78
N ILE A 608 -3.97 -9.04 -27.72
CA ILE A 608 -5.39 -9.36 -27.51
C ILE A 608 -5.54 -10.86 -27.26
N ASP A 609 -6.39 -11.27 -26.33
CA ASP A 609 -6.61 -12.69 -26.05
C ASP A 609 -6.90 -13.46 -27.36
N PRO A 610 -6.14 -14.53 -27.68
CA PRO A 610 -6.33 -15.31 -28.89
C PRO A 610 -7.77 -15.78 -29.12
N TYR A 611 -8.55 -16.01 -28.05
CA TYR A 611 -9.96 -16.40 -28.15
C TYR A 611 -10.87 -15.30 -28.72
N LEU A 612 -10.41 -14.05 -28.77
CA LEU A 612 -11.14 -12.92 -29.32
C LEU A 612 -10.81 -12.63 -30.79
N ARG A 613 -9.69 -13.14 -31.30
CA ARG A 613 -9.14 -12.79 -32.63
C ARG A 613 -9.83 -13.47 -33.82
N ASN A 614 -10.71 -14.43 -33.56
CA ASN A 614 -11.26 -15.31 -34.60
C ASN A 614 -12.35 -14.65 -35.45
N ASP A 615 -12.90 -13.51 -35.04
CA ASP A 615 -13.93 -12.78 -35.77
C ASP A 615 -13.34 -11.49 -36.35
N TYR A 616 -13.27 -11.37 -37.68
CA TYR A 616 -12.76 -10.17 -38.34
C TYR A 616 -13.67 -8.96 -38.10
N SER A 617 -14.97 -9.17 -37.89
CA SER A 617 -15.94 -8.09 -37.69
C SER A 617 -15.77 -7.39 -36.34
N SER A 618 -15.13 -8.04 -35.36
CA SER A 618 -14.88 -7.48 -34.04
C SER A 618 -13.56 -6.73 -33.91
N GLN A 619 -12.65 -6.80 -34.90
CA GLN A 619 -11.32 -6.21 -34.78
C GLN A 619 -11.35 -4.68 -34.60
N GLU A 620 -12.26 -3.99 -35.30
CA GLU A 620 -12.42 -2.54 -35.16
C GLU A 620 -12.94 -2.15 -33.78
N ASP A 621 -13.91 -2.91 -33.26
CA ASP A 621 -14.42 -2.69 -31.90
C ASP A 621 -13.36 -3.00 -30.83
N ILE A 622 -12.57 -4.07 -31.01
CA ILE A 622 -11.45 -4.42 -30.13
C ILE A 622 -10.44 -3.28 -30.10
N PHE A 623 -10.02 -2.81 -31.28
CA PHE A 623 -9.07 -1.71 -31.41
C PHE A 623 -9.59 -0.43 -30.75
N ARG A 624 -10.89 -0.13 -30.92
CA ARG A 624 -11.57 0.97 -30.24
C ARG A 624 -11.55 0.80 -28.72
N CYS A 625 -11.82 -0.40 -28.20
CA CYS A 625 -11.72 -0.66 -26.77
C CYS A 625 -10.30 -0.51 -26.22
N VAL A 626 -9.26 -0.90 -26.98
CA VAL A 626 -7.86 -0.65 -26.58
C VAL A 626 -7.61 0.86 -26.51
N HIS A 627 -8.02 1.61 -27.53
CA HIS A 627 -7.88 3.06 -27.57
C HIS A 627 -8.53 3.74 -26.36
N ILE A 628 -9.77 3.34 -26.04
CA ILE A 628 -10.50 3.82 -24.86
C ILE A 628 -9.73 3.46 -23.59
N GLY A 629 -9.30 2.20 -23.44
CA GLY A 629 -8.54 1.73 -22.29
C GLY A 629 -7.28 2.55 -22.05
N LEU A 630 -6.51 2.81 -23.11
CA LEU A 630 -5.32 3.66 -23.06
C LEU A 630 -5.64 5.12 -22.74
N SER A 631 -6.71 5.68 -23.31
CA SER A 631 -7.18 7.05 -23.01
C SER A 631 -7.62 7.22 -21.56
N CYS A 632 -8.08 6.14 -20.90
CA CYS A 632 -8.49 6.17 -19.50
C CYS A 632 -7.31 6.14 -18.52
N VAL A 633 -6.15 5.57 -18.89
CA VAL A 633 -4.99 5.37 -18.00
C VAL A 633 -3.91 6.47 -18.11
N GLN A 634 -4.31 7.66 -18.53
CA GLN A 634 -3.43 8.83 -18.64
C GLN A 634 -2.96 9.33 -17.26
N GLU A 635 -1.75 9.91 -17.20
CA GLU A 635 -1.18 10.42 -15.96
C GLU A 635 -2.01 11.56 -15.37
N ASP A 636 -2.31 12.59 -16.16
CA ASP A 636 -3.14 13.70 -15.72
C ASP A 636 -4.63 13.32 -15.74
N PRO A 637 -5.36 13.47 -14.62
CA PRO A 637 -6.81 13.27 -14.59
C PRO A 637 -7.60 14.07 -15.62
N VAL A 638 -7.10 15.24 -16.06
CA VAL A 638 -7.77 16.10 -17.04
C VAL A 638 -7.82 15.43 -18.42
N ASP A 639 -6.77 14.70 -18.79
CA ASP A 639 -6.65 14.04 -20.09
C ASP A 639 -7.52 12.78 -20.21
N ARG A 640 -7.99 12.24 -19.09
CA ARG A 640 -8.89 11.08 -19.08
C ARG A 640 -10.30 11.48 -19.52
N PRO A 641 -10.98 10.75 -20.42
CA PRO A 641 -12.36 11.10 -20.80
C PRO A 641 -13.34 10.92 -19.63
N ASN A 642 -14.44 11.68 -19.63
CA ASN A 642 -15.56 11.43 -18.72
C ASN A 642 -16.31 10.15 -19.13
N ILE A 643 -17.01 9.53 -18.19
CA ILE A 643 -17.73 8.28 -18.45
C ILE A 643 -18.83 8.41 -19.50
N SER A 644 -19.54 9.55 -19.55
CA SER A 644 -20.47 9.88 -20.65
C SER A 644 -19.81 9.82 -22.03
N VAL A 645 -18.61 10.39 -22.16
CA VAL A 645 -17.84 10.39 -23.41
C VAL A 645 -17.43 8.96 -23.76
N ILE A 646 -16.96 8.19 -22.78
CA ILE A 646 -16.61 6.78 -22.97
C ILE A 646 -17.82 5.96 -23.44
N SER A 647 -19.01 6.16 -22.84
CA SER A 647 -20.25 5.50 -23.26
C SER A 647 -20.57 5.79 -24.74
N VAL A 648 -20.43 7.05 -25.17
CA VAL A 648 -20.60 7.43 -26.58
C VAL A 648 -19.55 6.77 -27.47
N MET A 649 -18.28 6.72 -27.05
CA MET A 649 -17.21 6.05 -27.81
C MET A 649 -17.47 4.54 -27.94
N LEU A 650 -18.02 3.89 -26.91
CA LEU A 650 -18.37 2.47 -26.95
C LEU A 650 -19.54 2.18 -27.91
N ASP A 651 -20.50 3.11 -28.01
CA ASP A 651 -21.66 3.00 -28.90
C ASP A 651 -21.39 3.48 -30.34
N SER A 652 -20.29 4.20 -30.57
CA SER A 652 -19.86 4.67 -31.89
C SER A 652 -19.34 3.54 -32.78
N SER A 653 -19.50 3.68 -34.10
CA SER A 653 -18.88 2.81 -35.10
C SER A 653 -17.53 3.31 -35.60
N THR A 654 -17.01 4.42 -35.07
CA THR A 654 -15.74 5.02 -35.53
C THR A 654 -14.70 5.08 -34.41
N ILE A 655 -13.44 4.79 -34.74
CA ILE A 655 -12.31 4.96 -33.83
C ILE A 655 -12.05 6.48 -33.60
N PRO A 656 -11.80 6.93 -32.36
CA PRO A 656 -11.49 8.32 -32.07
C PRO A 656 -10.25 8.81 -32.84
N SER A 657 -10.29 10.06 -33.33
CA SER A 657 -9.28 10.59 -34.24
C SER A 657 -7.96 11.04 -33.59
N GLN A 658 -7.91 11.16 -32.26
CA GLN A 658 -6.70 11.49 -31.53
C GLN A 658 -6.11 10.23 -30.93
N ASP A 659 -4.85 9.93 -31.24
CA ASP A 659 -4.15 8.81 -30.60
C ASP A 659 -4.01 9.07 -29.09
N PRO A 660 -4.15 8.02 -28.25
CA PRO A 660 -3.93 8.16 -26.82
C PRO A 660 -2.48 8.57 -26.56
N ALA A 661 -2.21 9.22 -25.42
CA ALA A 661 -0.86 9.55 -25.01
C ALA A 661 -0.28 8.45 -24.08
N ARG A 662 1.00 8.60 -23.71
CA ARG A 662 1.75 7.61 -22.91
C ARG A 662 1.11 7.42 -21.52
N PRO A 663 0.88 6.17 -21.06
CA PRO A 663 0.36 5.89 -19.71
C PRO A 663 1.29 6.32 -18.57
N ALA A 664 0.69 6.49 -17.39
CA ALA A 664 1.33 7.09 -16.22
C ALA A 664 2.56 6.35 -15.63
N PHE A 665 2.68 5.04 -15.83
CA PHE A 665 3.70 4.19 -15.17
C PHE A 665 4.81 3.68 -16.10
N TYR A 666 4.96 4.24 -17.30
CA TYR A 666 5.93 3.73 -18.27
C TYR A 666 7.39 3.93 -17.85
N VAL A 667 8.14 2.83 -17.87
CA VAL A 667 9.61 2.76 -17.78
C VAL A 667 10.18 2.57 -19.19
N GLU A 668 11.12 3.42 -19.59
CA GLU A 668 11.74 3.39 -20.93
C GLU A 668 12.79 2.29 -21.03
N MET A 669 12.63 1.40 -22.01
CA MET A 669 13.56 0.30 -22.25
C MET A 669 14.79 0.81 -23.01
N SER A 670 15.89 1.06 -22.31
CA SER A 670 17.19 1.35 -22.94
C SER A 670 17.96 0.05 -23.16
N GLY A 671 18.08 -0.43 -24.41
CA GLY A 671 19.14 -1.38 -24.79
C GLY A 671 18.82 -2.40 -25.88
N ASN A 672 19.13 -2.01 -27.11
CA ASN A 672 19.54 -2.80 -28.27
C ASN A 672 19.94 -4.28 -28.00
N PHE A 673 19.01 -5.23 -28.08
CA PHE A 673 19.34 -6.62 -28.39
C PHE A 673 19.31 -6.78 -29.90
N GLY A 674 20.49 -7.06 -30.46
CA GLY A 674 20.65 -7.35 -31.87
C GLY A 674 19.70 -8.46 -32.32
N SER A 675 19.14 -8.26 -33.51
CA SER A 675 18.53 -9.27 -34.37
C SER A 675 19.21 -10.65 -34.19
N GLY A 676 18.54 -11.56 -33.49
CA GLY A 676 19.00 -12.95 -33.40
C GLY A 676 18.61 -13.71 -32.15
N LEU A 677 17.34 -13.66 -31.68
CA LEU A 677 16.79 -14.69 -30.79
C LEU A 677 15.25 -14.72 -30.77
N TYR A 678 14.60 -14.56 -31.92
CA TYR A 678 13.18 -14.92 -32.10
C TYR A 678 13.04 -15.74 -33.37
N SER A 679 13.48 -16.99 -33.29
CA SER A 679 13.10 -18.03 -34.23
C SER A 679 13.05 -19.37 -33.49
N GLU A 680 12.22 -19.45 -32.45
CA GLU A 680 11.66 -20.74 -32.06
C GLU A 680 10.14 -20.63 -32.02
N SER A 681 9.57 -21.17 -33.09
CA SER A 681 8.15 -21.42 -33.31
C SER A 681 7.50 -22.08 -32.09
N CYS A 682 6.32 -21.59 -31.69
CA CYS A 682 5.43 -22.35 -30.79
C CYS A 682 5.25 -23.80 -31.30
N PRO A 683 5.29 -24.81 -30.42
CA PRO A 683 4.96 -26.18 -30.83
C PRO A 683 3.48 -26.25 -31.22
N ARG A 684 3.25 -26.48 -32.51
CA ARG A 684 1.96 -26.78 -33.11
C ARG A 684 1.59 -28.22 -32.74
N VAL A 685 0.59 -28.41 -31.88
CA VAL A 685 0.02 -29.74 -31.62
C VAL A 685 -1.20 -29.90 -32.51
N GLU A 686 -1.09 -30.75 -33.53
CA GLU A 686 -2.24 -31.29 -34.25
C GLU A 686 -2.30 -32.82 -34.10
N PRO A 687 -3.51 -33.41 -34.22
CA PRO A 687 -3.87 -34.66 -33.56
C PRO A 687 -3.71 -35.87 -34.47
N THR A 688 -3.14 -36.96 -33.93
CA THR A 688 -3.33 -38.29 -34.52
C THR A 688 -3.54 -39.36 -33.46
N THR A 689 -4.68 -40.02 -33.61
CA THR A 689 -5.17 -41.25 -32.99
C THR A 689 -4.22 -42.45 -33.16
N ALA A 690 -3.96 -43.22 -32.08
CA ALA A 690 -4.31 -44.65 -31.96
C ALA A 690 -3.60 -45.35 -30.78
N SER A 691 -4.39 -46.16 -30.05
CA SER A 691 -4.03 -47.36 -29.25
C SER A 691 -3.21 -47.16 -27.95
N MET A 692 -3.82 -47.23 -26.75
CA MET A 692 -3.93 -48.43 -25.86
C MET A 692 -2.59 -49.16 -25.63
N VAL A 693 -2.07 -49.37 -24.41
CA VAL A 693 -2.58 -50.23 -23.32
C VAL A 693 -1.91 -49.87 -21.96
N MET A 694 -2.58 -50.24 -20.86
CA MET A 694 -2.31 -49.94 -19.44
C MET A 694 -1.26 -50.82 -18.70
N SER A 695 -0.63 -50.23 -17.67
CA SER A 695 -0.25 -50.76 -16.31
C SER A 695 0.69 -51.99 -16.18
N PRO A 696 1.18 -52.40 -14.97
CA PRO A 696 1.39 -51.71 -13.66
C PRO A 696 2.79 -51.96 -13.01
N ASN A 697 3.08 -51.22 -11.91
CA ASN A 697 3.93 -51.50 -10.73
C ASN A 697 5.14 -52.47 -10.78
N GLU A 698 6.26 -52.04 -10.16
CA GLU A 698 6.87 -52.78 -9.02
C GLU A 698 7.91 -51.94 -8.24
N LEU A 699 7.98 -52.21 -6.92
CA LEU A 699 8.83 -51.64 -5.87
C LEU A 699 10.14 -52.45 -5.71
N SER A 700 11.25 -51.78 -5.35
CA SER A 700 12.27 -52.23 -4.35
C SER A 700 13.41 -51.20 -4.26
N ILE A 701 13.53 -50.42 -3.18
CA ILE A 701 14.38 -50.65 -1.99
C ILE A 701 15.88 -50.86 -2.32
N THR A 702 16.73 -49.86 -2.07
CA THR A 702 17.77 -49.81 -0.99
C THR A 702 18.72 -48.62 -1.18
N ASP A 703 18.85 -47.78 -0.15
CA ASP A 703 20.06 -47.01 0.21
C ASP A 703 21.08 -47.98 0.86
N PRO A 704 22.38 -47.67 1.16
CA PRO A 704 22.94 -46.34 1.48
C PRO A 704 24.37 -45.99 0.91
N GLU A 705 24.65 -44.68 0.84
CA GLU A 705 25.89 -43.89 1.15
C GLU A 705 27.34 -44.48 1.02
N PRO A 706 28.41 -43.65 1.13
CA PRO A 706 28.67 -42.31 0.60
C PRO A 706 30.10 -42.17 0.00
N ARG A 707 30.38 -41.07 -0.72
CA ARG A 707 31.68 -40.36 -0.69
C ARG A 707 31.57 -38.95 -1.25
#